data_AF-A0A847UZN9-F1
#
_entry.id   AF-A0A847UZN9-F1
#
_cell.length_a   1.000
_cell.length_b   1.000
_cell.length_c   1.000
_cell.angle_alpha   90.00
_cell.angle_beta   90.00
_cell.angle_gamma   90.00
#
_symmetry.space_group_name_H-M   'P 1'
#
loop_
_entity.id
_entity.type
_entity.pdbx_description
1 polymer ?
#
loop_
_entity_poly.entity_id
_entity_poly.type
_entity_poly.pdbx_seq_one_letter_code
_entity_poly.pdbx_strand_id
1 'polypeptide(L)'
;MLVCSFSILSSFSSALAQGYGQGETVIKWQYRPEEPIIQVGFGGEILPTGAQNLTQSIRIPGLENRIIPGEPVIPFRTARILIPLGEEIQEIKVLPGEKKNLGKILIEPGQDPLPISFTGNRTITPINETTYASMDPYPRDVYSVVGVQEKQGYKILFINLYPIMYIPKTKDTYYFGTFDLEVKTAPRETLNLGLFRGSEADRSHIEKLVDNPGEISAYDHDLAPTGTSPLLDGIYDYVIITSRALKEAPVPYNFTDLVHWKNSKGVASTIVAVEDIYATYPGADEQEKIRGFIRDAYLHNGITYVLLGGDSDGSTSGGEGWNNIVPARGLWAWDYETTPPRIPSDLYYACLDGNYDYNGNGIYGEPDDGPDGGEVDLMAEVYVGRAPVDSYAELSNFVRKTIAYESTASDPYLQEVLMVGEYLGFGGVSDWGGNCLDEIKDGSGASGYDTAGFPDDYQKSTLYDRDRVWDRSELVALIDGNVHTINHLGHANVGSAMKMSVEDAGWLKNDRYFFGYSQGCYAGSFDNRDPDSVYSPNDCILEHFVTEPHGAFAFVGNSRFGWGRRETTDGPSQRYHRQFWDAVFGEGIRNIGRALQDAKEENVGSIDRTTDGNVMRFCFYEINLLGDPETSFHQPFTASHNLEIVGMDLPRYTKPEKPVEARIVVKNRGIEDEEDVEVQLLERGVVRDREIISHLPSGGSAEVRLTWSEAVEGTYNLEAWVAPQDGEEFTEDNRHEKTVEIFGNRSLILLVDDDEGADYETYYERALTANGYAYAKVEEPPGESELLSFDCVIWLTGRDFTTALTGDDQRNLARYLDAGGSLFLSGQDIGYNSHASEFYRDYLQVEYVKDSTGVYVLDGVAGDPISDGMTLEISGGDGADSQYWPSEIIPITAYATGIFNYQNDGWGAVRVETGTYRIVYFAFGFEAINSSSDRDEVMRRVVSELTRPRGELSDLSGEARRRKDASLEGVSPPAGARGSKEATGLGMDLSLEEMKMGLKEIDDIYPGFGEMGAGLGGEK
;
A
#
# COMPACT_ATOMS: atom_id res chain seq x y z
N MET A 1 48.63 2.32 -44.98
CA MET A 1 49.57 2.89 -43.99
C MET A 1 48.70 3.40 -42.86
N LEU A 2 48.76 2.70 -41.73
CA LEU A 2 47.99 2.95 -40.52
C LEU A 2 48.45 4.25 -39.86
N VAL A 3 47.50 5.06 -39.41
CA VAL A 3 47.69 5.99 -38.29
C VAL A 3 46.49 5.79 -37.37
N CYS A 4 46.71 5.03 -36.30
CA CYS A 4 45.80 4.92 -35.16
C CYS A 4 46.02 6.13 -34.25
N SER A 5 44.96 6.86 -33.95
CA SER A 5 44.99 7.94 -32.98
C SER A 5 44.44 7.42 -31.65
N PHE A 6 45.34 7.27 -30.68
CA PHE A 6 45.04 7.02 -29.27
C PHE A 6 44.45 8.28 -28.63
N SER A 7 43.32 8.13 -27.94
CA SER A 7 42.84 9.11 -26.95
C SER A 7 43.49 8.79 -25.60
N ILE A 8 44.00 9.82 -24.94
CA ILE A 8 44.86 9.76 -23.76
C ILE A 8 43.98 9.58 -22.51
N LEU A 9 44.16 8.49 -21.78
CA LEU A 9 43.84 8.37 -20.35
C LEU A 9 45.15 8.46 -19.56
N SER A 10 45.10 9.21 -18.47
CA SER A 10 46.22 9.60 -17.61
C SER A 10 47.01 8.41 -17.06
N SER A 11 48.32 8.59 -17.09
CA SER A 11 49.37 7.67 -16.67
C SER A 11 49.33 7.28 -15.19
N PHE A 12 49.26 5.98 -14.90
CA PHE A 12 49.83 5.39 -13.69
C PHE A 12 51.05 4.53 -14.03
N SER A 13 52.10 4.70 -13.22
CA SER A 13 53.46 4.21 -13.42
C SER A 13 53.57 2.69 -13.25
N SER A 14 54.05 1.99 -14.28
CA SER A 14 54.41 0.57 -14.23
C SER A 14 55.77 0.33 -13.57
N ALA A 15 55.82 -0.53 -12.55
CA ALA A 15 57.05 -1.23 -12.16
C ALA A 15 56.74 -2.65 -11.66
N LEU A 16 56.82 -3.60 -12.60
CA LEU A 16 57.24 -5.01 -12.48
C LEU A 16 56.87 -5.80 -11.20
N ALA A 17 55.99 -6.79 -11.35
CA ALA A 17 56.24 -8.15 -10.87
C ALA A 17 55.48 -9.19 -11.71
N GLN A 18 56.16 -10.29 -12.01
CA GLN A 18 55.72 -11.40 -12.84
C GLN A 18 54.69 -12.29 -12.15
N GLY A 19 53.77 -12.84 -12.95
CA GLY A 19 53.12 -14.13 -12.74
C GLY A 19 51.82 -14.06 -11.95
N TYR A 20 50.70 -14.24 -12.64
CA TYR A 20 49.62 -15.21 -12.38
C TYR A 20 48.46 -14.86 -13.34
N GLY A 21 48.36 -15.59 -14.45
CA GLY A 21 47.13 -15.60 -15.24
C GLY A 21 46.15 -16.58 -14.60
N GLN A 22 45.38 -16.11 -13.63
CA GLN A 22 44.24 -16.79 -13.02
C GLN A 22 43.38 -15.70 -12.36
N GLY A 23 42.25 -15.32 -12.97
CA GLY A 23 41.29 -14.39 -12.34
C GLY A 23 40.46 -13.50 -13.27
N GLU A 24 40.65 -13.49 -14.58
CA GLU A 24 39.81 -12.68 -15.49
C GLU A 24 38.58 -13.47 -15.96
N THR A 25 37.40 -12.89 -15.78
CA THR A 25 36.12 -13.38 -16.31
C THR A 25 35.79 -12.61 -17.60
N VAL A 26 35.20 -13.28 -18.59
CA VAL A 26 34.86 -12.68 -19.89
C VAL A 26 33.39 -12.91 -20.21
N ILE A 27 32.60 -11.86 -20.07
CA ILE A 27 31.17 -11.83 -20.41
C ILE A 27 31.04 -11.58 -21.90
N LYS A 28 30.19 -12.37 -22.59
CA LYS A 28 29.93 -12.23 -24.02
C LYS A 28 28.45 -12.13 -24.28
N TRP A 29 28.07 -11.14 -25.06
CA TRP A 29 26.71 -10.92 -25.49
C TRP A 29 26.66 -10.49 -26.96
N GLN A 30 25.62 -10.88 -27.68
CA GLN A 30 25.46 -10.53 -29.09
C GLN A 30 24.08 -9.91 -29.31
N TYR A 31 24.06 -8.76 -30.00
CA TYR A 31 22.85 -8.08 -30.41
C TYR A 31 22.68 -8.07 -31.92
N ARG A 32 21.44 -8.15 -32.38
CA ARG A 32 21.06 -8.15 -33.81
C ARG A 32 19.90 -7.17 -34.00
N PRO A 33 20.17 -5.90 -34.36
CA PRO A 33 19.09 -4.95 -34.64
C PRO A 33 18.26 -5.40 -35.84
N GLU A 34 17.01 -4.95 -35.90
CA GLU A 34 16.19 -5.10 -37.10
C GLU A 34 16.71 -4.26 -38.28
N GLU A 35 16.17 -4.49 -39.48
CA GLU A 35 16.55 -3.73 -40.67
C GLU A 35 15.99 -2.29 -40.61
N PRO A 36 16.79 -1.28 -41.01
CA PRO A 36 16.37 0.12 -40.93
C PRO A 36 15.29 0.48 -41.96
N ILE A 37 14.34 1.29 -41.52
CA ILE A 37 13.28 1.91 -42.31
C ILE A 37 13.65 3.38 -42.54
N ILE A 38 13.78 3.78 -43.80
CA ILE A 38 14.11 5.17 -44.19
C ILE A 38 12.84 5.88 -44.64
N GLN A 39 12.56 7.02 -44.03
CA GLN A 39 11.35 7.82 -44.31
C GLN A 39 11.72 9.28 -44.58
N VAL A 40 10.74 10.08 -45.02
CA VAL A 40 10.93 11.53 -45.20
C VAL A 40 11.00 12.17 -43.81
N GLY A 41 12.05 12.97 -43.56
CA GLY A 41 12.27 13.68 -42.29
C GLY A 41 11.91 15.17 -42.36
N PHE A 42 12.26 15.92 -41.32
CA PHE A 42 12.00 17.36 -41.20
C PHE A 42 13.24 18.23 -41.45
N GLY A 43 13.06 19.37 -42.13
CA GLY A 43 14.13 20.29 -42.50
C GLY A 43 14.81 19.98 -43.85
N GLY A 44 15.80 20.80 -44.25
CA GLY A 44 16.50 20.61 -45.52
C GLY A 44 17.51 21.70 -45.91
N GLU A 45 18.46 21.35 -46.79
CA GLU A 45 19.35 22.33 -47.42
C GLU A 45 18.57 23.16 -48.46
N ILE A 46 18.60 24.49 -48.35
CA ILE A 46 18.09 25.37 -49.39
C ILE A 46 19.12 25.43 -50.52
N LEU A 47 18.79 24.81 -51.66
CA LEU A 47 19.63 24.87 -52.85
C LEU A 47 19.68 26.31 -53.38
N PRO A 48 20.74 26.71 -54.13
CA PRO A 48 20.83 28.03 -54.77
C PRO A 48 19.66 28.36 -55.71
N THR A 49 18.86 27.35 -56.09
CA THR A 49 17.67 27.42 -56.93
C THR A 49 16.36 27.64 -56.15
N GLY A 50 16.40 27.67 -54.82
CA GLY A 50 15.23 27.77 -53.95
C GLY A 50 14.50 26.44 -53.69
N ALA A 51 15.02 25.31 -54.18
CA ALA A 51 14.50 23.98 -53.87
C ALA A 51 15.10 23.45 -52.56
N GLN A 52 14.30 22.79 -51.71
CA GLN A 52 14.78 22.15 -50.48
C GLN A 52 15.15 20.69 -50.76
N ASN A 53 16.36 20.26 -50.38
CA ASN A 53 16.63 18.83 -50.19
C ASN A 53 16.00 18.41 -48.88
N LEU A 54 14.88 17.67 -48.93
CA LEU A 54 14.26 17.10 -47.73
C LEU A 54 15.27 16.19 -47.02
N THR A 55 15.38 16.34 -45.71
CA THR A 55 16.07 15.39 -44.84
C THR A 55 15.30 14.06 -44.81
N GLN A 56 15.93 13.04 -44.25
CA GLN A 56 15.37 11.70 -44.07
C GLN A 56 15.58 11.25 -42.62
N SER A 57 14.58 10.57 -42.07
CA SER A 57 14.67 9.90 -40.77
C SER A 57 15.05 8.43 -40.97
N ILE A 58 15.82 7.88 -40.03
CA ILE A 58 16.19 6.47 -40.01
C ILE A 58 15.61 5.85 -38.75
N ARG A 59 14.60 5.00 -38.90
CA ARG A 59 13.97 4.24 -37.82
C ARG A 59 14.48 2.81 -37.85
N ILE A 60 14.79 2.24 -36.69
CA ILE A 60 14.93 0.79 -36.53
C ILE A 60 13.87 0.39 -35.50
N PRO A 61 12.98 -0.57 -35.81
CA PRO A 61 11.95 -1.00 -34.86
C PRO A 61 12.56 -1.45 -33.51
N GLY A 62 11.96 -0.99 -32.42
CA GLY A 62 12.40 -1.25 -31.04
C GLY A 62 13.62 -0.45 -30.58
N LEU A 63 14.05 0.58 -31.32
CA LEU A 63 15.19 1.42 -30.95
C LEU A 63 14.77 2.86 -30.71
N GLU A 64 15.27 3.43 -29.62
CA GLU A 64 15.16 4.85 -29.32
C GLU A 64 16.06 5.68 -30.24
N ASN A 65 15.77 6.99 -30.29
CA ASN A 65 16.61 7.95 -30.99
C ASN A 65 17.47 8.75 -30.03
N ARG A 66 18.76 8.85 -30.36
CA ARG A 66 19.68 9.81 -29.76
C ARG A 66 19.52 11.13 -30.48
N ILE A 67 19.09 12.15 -29.74
CA ILE A 67 18.74 13.46 -30.27
C ILE A 67 19.73 14.46 -29.69
N ILE A 68 20.50 15.13 -30.55
CA ILE A 68 21.30 16.30 -30.15
C ILE A 68 20.89 17.45 -31.05
N PRO A 69 20.51 18.62 -30.49
CA PRO A 69 20.11 19.76 -31.28
C PRO A 69 21.12 20.10 -32.40
N GLY A 70 20.64 20.08 -33.65
CA GLY A 70 21.42 20.38 -34.84
C GLY A 70 22.32 19.25 -35.37
N GLU A 71 22.52 18.14 -34.64
CA GLU A 71 23.30 16.99 -35.09
C GLU A 71 22.41 15.87 -35.66
N PRO A 72 22.93 14.93 -36.47
CA PRO A 72 22.14 13.85 -37.05
C PRO A 72 21.43 12.99 -35.98
N VAL A 73 20.11 12.81 -36.10
CA VAL A 73 19.35 11.88 -35.25
C VAL A 73 19.70 10.44 -35.63
N ILE A 74 20.12 9.64 -34.65
CA ILE A 74 20.55 8.25 -34.87
C ILE A 74 19.84 7.30 -33.91
N PRO A 75 19.35 6.13 -34.38
CA PRO A 75 18.77 5.12 -33.51
C PRO A 75 19.86 4.44 -32.67
N PHE A 76 19.52 4.05 -31.45
CA PHE A 76 20.40 3.32 -30.55
C PHE A 76 19.62 2.30 -29.69
N ARG A 77 20.35 1.33 -29.13
CA ARG A 77 19.85 0.37 -28.13
C ARG A 77 20.75 0.41 -26.91
N THR A 78 20.16 0.47 -25.73
CA THR A 78 20.87 0.39 -24.44
C THR A 78 20.98 -1.06 -23.99
N ALA A 79 22.19 -1.62 -24.00
CA ALA A 79 22.47 -2.94 -23.43
C ALA A 79 22.67 -2.84 -21.91
N ARG A 80 22.09 -3.79 -21.16
CA ARG A 80 22.10 -3.89 -19.70
C ARG A 80 22.87 -5.15 -19.30
N ILE A 81 24.14 -5.00 -18.95
CA ILE A 81 25.04 -6.14 -18.69
C ILE A 81 25.30 -6.26 -17.19
N LEU A 82 24.79 -7.33 -16.59
CA LEU A 82 25.07 -7.70 -15.21
C LEU A 82 26.56 -8.02 -15.04
N ILE A 83 27.19 -7.37 -14.06
CA ILE A 83 28.56 -7.62 -13.65
C ILE A 83 28.54 -8.67 -12.53
N PRO A 84 29.37 -9.73 -12.58
CA PRO A 84 29.47 -10.72 -11.51
C PRO A 84 29.78 -10.10 -10.14
N LEU A 85 29.19 -10.67 -9.08
CA LEU A 85 29.36 -10.20 -7.72
C LEU A 85 30.84 -10.12 -7.32
N GLY A 86 31.25 -8.98 -6.79
CA GLY A 86 32.63 -8.76 -6.31
C GLY A 86 33.66 -8.54 -7.42
N GLU A 87 33.25 -8.45 -8.69
CA GLU A 87 34.15 -8.12 -9.80
C GLU A 87 34.03 -6.65 -10.24
N GLU A 88 35.06 -6.15 -10.92
CA GLU A 88 35.10 -4.83 -11.55
C GLU A 88 35.53 -4.92 -13.01
N ILE A 89 35.06 -3.97 -13.82
CA ILE A 89 35.32 -3.94 -15.26
C ILE A 89 36.79 -3.56 -15.51
N GLN A 90 37.46 -4.40 -16.31
CA GLN A 90 38.83 -4.18 -16.78
C GLN A 90 38.86 -3.65 -18.22
N GLU A 91 37.98 -4.19 -19.08
CA GLU A 91 37.95 -3.83 -20.50
C GLU A 91 36.53 -4.01 -21.06
N ILE A 92 36.09 -3.05 -21.87
CA ILE A 92 34.86 -3.15 -22.68
C ILE A 92 35.26 -3.14 -24.14
N LYS A 93 34.76 -4.11 -24.91
CA LYS A 93 35.02 -4.21 -26.33
C LYS A 93 33.74 -4.53 -27.08
N VAL A 94 33.37 -3.63 -27.98
CA VAL A 94 32.24 -3.81 -28.90
C VAL A 94 32.76 -3.93 -30.32
N LEU A 95 32.40 -5.04 -30.98
CA LEU A 95 32.75 -5.31 -32.37
C LEU A 95 31.48 -5.29 -33.23
N PRO A 96 31.31 -4.27 -34.08
CA PRO A 96 30.18 -4.25 -35.01
C PRO A 96 30.43 -5.22 -36.16
N GLY A 97 29.34 -5.74 -36.74
CA GLY A 97 29.35 -6.63 -37.90
C GLY A 97 29.81 -5.95 -39.19
N GLU A 98 29.58 -6.63 -40.32
CA GLU A 98 29.91 -6.07 -41.64
C GLU A 98 29.08 -4.81 -41.94
N LYS A 99 29.73 -3.80 -42.51
CA LYS A 99 29.10 -2.55 -42.94
C LYS A 99 28.19 -2.79 -44.15
N LYS A 100 26.88 -2.63 -43.99
CA LYS A 100 25.91 -2.59 -45.10
C LYS A 100 25.71 -1.14 -45.55
N ASN A 101 25.96 -0.83 -46.82
CA ASN A 101 25.77 0.51 -47.37
C ASN A 101 24.27 0.78 -47.61
N LEU A 102 23.72 1.85 -47.02
CA LEU A 102 22.33 2.28 -47.18
C LEU A 102 22.15 3.37 -48.25
N GLY A 103 23.24 3.83 -48.86
CA GLY A 103 23.27 4.89 -49.87
C GLY A 103 23.64 6.25 -49.28
N LYS A 104 23.27 7.31 -50.03
CA LYS A 104 23.46 8.70 -49.61
C LYS A 104 22.19 9.25 -48.99
N ILE A 105 22.21 9.51 -47.68
CA ILE A 105 21.06 9.95 -46.90
C ILE A 105 21.40 11.29 -46.22
N LEU A 106 20.56 12.30 -46.38
CA LEU A 106 20.67 13.51 -45.57
C LEU A 106 19.87 13.29 -44.28
N ILE A 107 20.52 12.81 -43.23
CA ILE A 107 19.85 12.52 -41.96
C ILE A 107 19.36 13.83 -41.32
N GLU A 108 18.15 13.83 -40.79
CA GLU A 108 17.56 15.01 -40.15
C GLU A 108 18.32 15.44 -38.88
N PRO A 109 18.40 16.76 -38.60
CA PRO A 109 19.02 17.25 -37.38
C PRO A 109 18.07 17.08 -36.19
N GLY A 110 18.63 16.80 -35.01
CA GLY A 110 17.90 16.82 -33.76
C GLY A 110 17.30 18.20 -33.49
N GLN A 111 16.10 18.21 -32.94
CA GLN A 111 15.37 19.43 -32.63
C GLN A 111 15.57 19.80 -31.16
N ASP A 112 15.57 21.10 -30.89
CA ASP A 112 15.70 21.61 -29.53
C ASP A 112 14.55 21.15 -28.64
N PRO A 113 14.83 20.68 -27.41
CA PRO A 113 13.81 20.57 -26.38
C PRO A 113 13.34 21.97 -25.97
N LEU A 114 12.06 22.08 -25.65
CA LEU A 114 11.39 23.32 -25.25
C LEU A 114 10.51 23.06 -24.01
N PRO A 115 10.50 23.97 -23.03
CA PRO A 115 9.48 23.94 -21.99
C PRO A 115 8.09 24.05 -22.63
N ILE A 116 7.12 23.30 -22.13
CA ILE A 116 5.74 23.32 -22.62
C ILE A 116 5.10 24.71 -22.50
N SER A 117 5.58 25.55 -21.57
CA SER A 117 5.17 26.94 -21.39
C SER A 117 5.90 27.95 -22.29
N PHE A 118 6.73 27.50 -23.25
CA PHE A 118 7.51 28.40 -24.09
C PHE A 118 6.63 29.25 -25.02
N THR A 119 6.75 30.59 -24.93
CA THR A 119 5.91 31.56 -25.67
C THR A 119 6.65 32.27 -26.82
N GLY A 120 7.89 31.85 -27.13
CA GLY A 120 8.71 32.46 -28.17
C GLY A 120 8.47 31.91 -29.57
N ASN A 121 8.85 32.67 -30.60
CA ASN A 121 8.80 32.19 -31.98
C ASN A 121 10.13 31.50 -32.32
N ARG A 122 10.24 30.18 -32.10
CA ARG A 122 11.45 29.41 -32.43
C ARG A 122 11.26 28.68 -33.76
N THR A 123 12.24 28.80 -34.65
CA THR A 123 12.27 28.05 -35.92
C THR A 123 12.79 26.64 -35.70
N ILE A 124 12.66 25.78 -36.72
CA ILE A 124 13.38 24.49 -36.80
C ILE A 124 14.85 24.69 -36.40
N THR A 125 15.38 23.80 -35.57
CA THR A 125 16.76 23.85 -35.13
C THR A 125 17.68 23.75 -36.36
N PRO A 126 18.57 24.73 -36.58
CA PRO A 126 19.42 24.72 -37.76
C PRO A 126 20.39 23.54 -37.69
N ILE A 127 20.77 23.04 -38.87
CA ILE A 127 21.83 22.04 -39.01
C ILE A 127 23.12 22.59 -38.39
N ASN A 128 23.79 21.78 -37.57
CA ASN A 128 25.15 22.06 -37.11
C ASN A 128 26.10 21.94 -38.30
N GLU A 129 26.46 23.08 -38.89
CA GLU A 129 27.32 23.16 -40.08
C GLU A 129 28.67 22.44 -39.87
N THR A 130 29.21 22.45 -38.66
CA THR A 130 30.49 21.80 -38.35
C THR A 130 30.35 20.28 -38.44
N THR A 131 29.33 19.72 -37.80
CA THR A 131 29.05 18.28 -37.82
C THR A 131 28.69 17.82 -39.24
N TYR A 132 27.79 18.53 -39.92
CA TYR A 132 27.34 18.16 -41.27
C TYR A 132 28.39 18.38 -42.37
N ALA A 133 29.39 19.24 -42.16
CA ALA A 133 30.52 19.40 -43.07
C ALA A 133 31.69 18.42 -42.79
N SER A 134 31.57 17.56 -41.78
CA SER A 134 32.63 16.64 -41.36
C SER A 134 32.76 15.41 -42.28
N MET A 135 34.02 15.00 -42.52
CA MET A 135 34.35 13.72 -43.16
C MET A 135 34.51 12.58 -42.15
N ASP A 136 34.48 12.89 -40.86
CA ASP A 136 34.56 11.88 -39.80
C ASP A 136 33.21 11.18 -39.64
N PRO A 137 33.21 9.88 -39.27
CA PRO A 137 31.98 9.15 -38.99
C PRO A 137 31.23 9.75 -37.79
N TYR A 138 29.90 9.71 -37.86
CA TYR A 138 28.95 10.07 -36.82
C TYR A 138 28.00 8.88 -36.56
N PRO A 139 27.80 8.46 -35.30
CA PRO A 139 28.65 8.81 -34.17
C PRO A 139 30.08 8.33 -34.44
N ARG A 140 31.05 8.95 -33.76
CA ARG A 140 32.47 8.63 -33.97
C ARG A 140 32.78 7.17 -33.61
N ASP A 141 32.19 6.72 -32.51
CA ASP A 141 32.30 5.38 -31.97
C ASP A 141 30.97 4.65 -32.14
N VAL A 142 31.01 3.34 -32.32
CA VAL A 142 29.81 2.52 -32.55
C VAL A 142 29.06 2.17 -31.26
N TYR A 143 29.59 2.61 -30.11
CA TYR A 143 28.97 2.48 -28.81
C TYR A 143 29.42 3.62 -27.88
N SER A 144 28.68 3.86 -26.81
CA SER A 144 29.10 4.69 -25.68
C SER A 144 28.75 4.00 -24.36
N VAL A 145 29.61 4.14 -23.37
CA VAL A 145 29.33 3.66 -22.00
C VAL A 145 28.54 4.75 -21.28
N VAL A 146 27.35 4.40 -20.81
CA VAL A 146 26.51 5.30 -20.00
C VAL A 146 27.07 5.32 -18.58
N GLY A 147 27.29 4.14 -18.00
CA GLY A 147 27.87 4.00 -16.67
C GLY A 147 27.57 2.63 -16.08
N VAL A 148 28.04 2.43 -14.84
CA VAL A 148 27.57 1.33 -13.99
C VAL A 148 26.54 1.93 -13.03
N GLN A 149 25.41 1.26 -12.87
CA GLN A 149 24.38 1.59 -11.89
C GLN A 149 24.19 0.41 -10.94
N GLU A 150 23.65 0.66 -9.76
CA GLU A 150 23.38 -0.37 -8.76
C GLU A 150 21.88 -0.47 -8.58
N LYS A 151 21.31 -1.66 -8.72
CA LYS A 151 19.88 -1.89 -8.48
C LYS A 151 19.73 -3.06 -7.53
N GLN A 152 19.17 -2.83 -6.34
CA GLN A 152 18.95 -3.88 -5.34
C GLN A 152 20.25 -4.64 -4.98
N GLY A 153 21.39 -3.93 -5.03
CA GLY A 153 22.73 -4.48 -4.82
C GLY A 153 23.37 -5.19 -6.02
N TYR A 154 22.70 -5.27 -7.17
CA TYR A 154 23.26 -5.82 -8.41
C TYR A 154 23.89 -4.71 -9.25
N LYS A 155 25.11 -4.94 -9.75
CA LYS A 155 25.84 -3.94 -10.57
C LYS A 155 25.58 -4.18 -12.04
N ILE A 156 25.01 -3.19 -12.72
CA ILE A 156 24.61 -3.28 -14.12
C ILE A 156 25.36 -2.24 -14.93
N LEU A 157 26.06 -2.70 -15.96
CA LEU A 157 26.74 -1.86 -16.94
C LEU A 157 25.76 -1.49 -18.07
N PHE A 158 25.55 -0.20 -18.27
CA PHE A 158 24.72 0.34 -19.34
C PHE A 158 25.59 0.80 -20.52
N ILE A 159 25.33 0.26 -21.72
CA ILE A 159 26.06 0.58 -22.95
C ILE A 159 25.08 0.90 -24.08
N ASN A 160 25.18 2.09 -24.67
CA ASN A 160 24.45 2.42 -25.88
C ASN A 160 25.19 1.86 -27.11
N LEU A 161 24.50 1.11 -27.96
CA LEU A 161 24.97 0.61 -29.24
C LEU A 161 24.36 1.43 -30.39
N TYR A 162 25.18 1.80 -31.38
CA TYR A 162 24.76 2.64 -32.52
C TYR A 162 24.81 1.85 -33.84
N PRO A 163 23.68 1.29 -34.31
CA PRO A 163 23.63 0.51 -35.55
C PRO A 163 23.90 1.31 -36.82
N ILE A 164 23.85 2.64 -36.76
CA ILE A 164 24.04 3.52 -37.91
C ILE A 164 25.38 4.25 -37.79
N MET A 165 26.18 4.18 -38.86
CA MET A 165 27.37 5.01 -39.06
C MET A 165 27.13 5.92 -40.26
N TYR A 166 27.24 7.23 -40.04
CA TYR A 166 26.97 8.27 -41.01
C TYR A 166 28.24 9.08 -41.30
N ILE A 167 28.55 9.36 -42.57
CA ILE A 167 29.61 10.32 -42.94
C ILE A 167 28.92 11.60 -43.42
N PRO A 168 28.81 12.65 -42.58
CA PRO A 168 27.87 13.74 -42.85
C PRO A 168 28.14 14.50 -44.15
N LYS A 169 29.40 14.86 -44.43
CA LYS A 169 29.75 15.65 -45.62
C LYS A 169 29.43 14.94 -46.93
N THR A 170 29.66 13.63 -47.01
CA THR A 170 29.40 12.85 -48.23
C THR A 170 28.00 12.24 -48.25
N LYS A 171 27.31 12.29 -47.12
CA LYS A 171 25.99 11.71 -46.85
C LYS A 171 26.00 10.17 -46.88
N ASP A 172 27.18 9.53 -46.92
CA ASP A 172 27.26 8.07 -47.01
C ASP A 172 26.85 7.43 -45.68
N THR A 173 25.83 6.57 -45.71
CA THR A 173 25.26 5.94 -44.52
C THR A 173 25.45 4.43 -44.55
N TYR A 174 25.80 3.87 -43.41
CA TYR A 174 26.06 2.44 -43.23
C TYR A 174 25.29 1.91 -42.03
N TYR A 175 24.90 0.64 -42.11
CA TYR A 175 24.23 -0.10 -41.05
C TYR A 175 25.03 -1.32 -40.64
N PHE A 176 24.99 -1.63 -39.34
CA PHE A 176 25.58 -2.83 -38.74
C PHE A 176 24.48 -3.77 -38.27
N GLY A 177 24.37 -4.94 -38.88
CA GLY A 177 23.34 -5.94 -38.55
C GLY A 177 23.65 -6.82 -37.33
N THR A 178 24.83 -6.67 -36.72
CA THR A 178 25.23 -7.42 -35.53
C THR A 178 26.20 -6.61 -34.68
N PHE A 179 26.18 -6.82 -33.37
CA PHE A 179 27.17 -6.33 -32.42
C PHE A 179 27.61 -7.47 -31.50
N ASP A 180 28.91 -7.73 -31.42
CA ASP A 180 29.50 -8.64 -30.44
C ASP A 180 30.11 -7.80 -29.31
N LEU A 181 29.56 -7.93 -28.11
CA LEU A 181 30.04 -7.30 -26.89
C LEU A 181 30.87 -8.31 -26.08
N GLU A 182 32.07 -7.88 -25.67
CA GLU A 182 32.94 -8.58 -24.75
C GLU A 182 33.28 -7.63 -23.59
N VAL A 183 32.88 -8.00 -22.38
CA VAL A 183 33.23 -7.27 -21.15
C VAL A 183 34.14 -8.17 -20.32
N LYS A 184 35.35 -7.69 -20.04
CA LYS A 184 36.28 -8.37 -19.16
C LYS A 184 36.20 -7.79 -17.77
N THR A 185 36.11 -8.67 -16.79
CA THR A 185 35.99 -8.33 -15.39
C THR A 185 37.05 -9.08 -14.59
N ALA A 186 37.40 -8.56 -13.41
CA ALA A 186 38.30 -9.22 -12.48
C ALA A 186 37.84 -9.01 -11.04
N PRO A 187 38.10 -9.97 -10.12
CA PRO A 187 37.79 -9.83 -8.72
C PRO A 187 38.41 -8.57 -8.10
N ARG A 188 37.62 -7.87 -7.28
CA ARG A 188 38.12 -6.80 -6.41
C ARG A 188 38.94 -7.37 -5.26
N GLU A 189 39.85 -6.56 -4.73
CA GLU A 189 40.62 -6.91 -3.53
C GLU A 189 39.71 -7.10 -2.30
N THR A 190 38.59 -6.37 -2.24
CA THR A 190 37.60 -6.42 -1.17
C THR A 190 36.20 -6.59 -1.73
N LEU A 191 35.49 -7.63 -1.29
CA LEU A 191 34.07 -7.80 -1.57
C LEU A 191 33.26 -6.77 -0.77
N ASN A 192 32.52 -5.92 -1.47
CA ASN A 192 31.52 -5.03 -0.90
C ASN A 192 30.15 -5.49 -1.39
N LEU A 193 29.30 -5.94 -0.47
CA LEU A 193 27.94 -6.37 -0.78
C LEU A 193 26.98 -5.20 -1.03
N GLY A 194 27.35 -3.97 -0.64
CA GLY A 194 26.51 -2.79 -0.85
C GLY A 194 25.11 -2.99 -0.28
N LEU A 195 24.10 -2.87 -1.15
CA LEU A 195 22.70 -3.08 -0.85
C LEU A 195 22.18 -4.47 -1.28
N PHE A 196 23.07 -5.44 -1.49
CA PHE A 196 22.63 -6.79 -1.85
C PHE A 196 22.04 -7.50 -0.63
N ARG A 197 20.73 -7.82 -0.71
CA ARG A 197 19.98 -8.54 0.35
C ARG A 197 19.64 -10.00 0.02
N GLY A 198 20.02 -10.49 -1.17
CA GLY A 198 19.89 -11.90 -1.54
C GLY A 198 18.45 -12.42 -1.72
N SER A 199 17.45 -11.54 -1.84
CA SER A 199 16.05 -11.95 -1.95
C SER A 199 15.73 -12.56 -3.33
N GLU A 200 14.83 -13.54 -3.36
CA GLU A 200 14.39 -14.20 -4.59
C GLU A 200 13.58 -13.25 -5.50
N ALA A 201 12.84 -12.31 -4.90
CA ALA A 201 12.08 -11.30 -5.62
C ALA A 201 13.01 -10.34 -6.38
N ASP A 202 14.07 -9.83 -5.73
CA ASP A 202 15.06 -8.98 -6.40
C ASP A 202 15.80 -9.78 -7.48
N ARG A 203 16.20 -11.02 -7.19
CA ARG A 203 16.83 -11.90 -8.18
C ARG A 203 15.97 -12.05 -9.44
N SER A 204 14.71 -12.43 -9.26
CA SER A 204 13.74 -12.62 -10.35
C SER A 204 13.50 -11.33 -11.15
N HIS A 205 13.56 -10.18 -10.48
CA HIS A 205 13.43 -8.87 -11.12
C HIS A 205 14.65 -8.57 -12.00
N ILE A 206 15.86 -8.71 -11.46
CA ILE A 206 17.10 -8.45 -12.18
C ILE A 206 17.29 -9.42 -13.34
N GLU A 207 16.92 -10.69 -13.19
CA GLU A 207 16.92 -11.69 -14.27
C GLU A 207 16.12 -11.26 -15.51
N LYS A 208 15.03 -10.53 -15.32
CA LYS A 208 14.20 -9.99 -16.42
C LYS A 208 14.77 -8.70 -16.99
N LEU A 209 15.46 -7.90 -16.16
CA LEU A 209 15.99 -6.59 -16.53
C LEU A 209 17.24 -6.68 -17.43
N VAL A 210 18.13 -7.65 -17.19
CA VAL A 210 19.46 -7.70 -17.84
C VAL A 210 19.48 -8.53 -19.12
N ASP A 211 20.35 -8.17 -20.06
CA ASP A 211 20.50 -8.86 -21.34
C ASP A 211 21.33 -10.17 -21.23
N ASN A 212 22.01 -10.39 -20.10
CA ASN A 212 22.87 -11.55 -19.82
C ASN A 212 22.50 -12.27 -18.49
N PRO A 213 21.26 -12.79 -18.35
CA PRO A 213 20.77 -13.33 -17.08
C PRO A 213 21.60 -14.49 -16.50
N GLY A 214 22.43 -15.17 -17.31
CA GLY A 214 23.30 -16.24 -16.82
C GLY A 214 24.32 -15.82 -15.75
N GLU A 215 24.75 -14.54 -15.75
CA GLU A 215 25.71 -14.02 -14.75
C GLU A 215 25.08 -13.88 -13.36
N ILE A 216 23.75 -14.00 -13.23
CA ILE A 216 23.09 -13.92 -11.92
C ILE A 216 23.48 -15.08 -11.01
N SER A 217 23.97 -16.19 -11.58
CA SER A 217 24.52 -17.32 -10.83
C SER A 217 25.76 -16.96 -10.00
N ALA A 218 26.42 -15.84 -10.28
CA ALA A 218 27.53 -15.33 -9.46
C ALA A 218 27.05 -14.67 -8.15
N TYR A 219 25.76 -14.36 -8.04
CA TYR A 219 25.15 -13.81 -6.84
C TYR A 219 24.55 -14.97 -6.01
N ASP A 220 25.27 -15.37 -4.96
CA ASP A 220 24.88 -16.46 -4.05
C ASP A 220 23.86 -16.00 -3.00
N HIS A 221 22.87 -16.84 -2.69
CA HIS A 221 21.81 -16.56 -1.73
C HIS A 221 22.21 -16.77 -0.26
N ASP A 222 23.31 -17.49 0.00
CA ASP A 222 23.75 -17.77 1.38
C ASP A 222 24.39 -16.55 2.08
N LEU A 223 24.51 -15.41 1.37
CA LEU A 223 25.01 -14.14 1.89
C LEU A 223 23.87 -13.29 2.46
N ALA A 224 23.29 -13.73 3.57
CA ALA A 224 22.24 -12.97 4.26
C ALA A 224 22.84 -11.73 4.95
N PRO A 225 22.25 -10.53 4.80
CA PRO A 225 22.58 -9.37 5.62
C PRO A 225 22.38 -9.73 7.10
N THR A 226 23.42 -9.56 7.91
CA THR A 226 23.33 -9.73 9.37
C THR A 226 23.11 -8.38 10.02
N GLY A 227 21.95 -8.14 10.61
CA GLY A 227 21.67 -6.90 11.31
C GLY A 227 20.22 -6.82 11.78
N THR A 228 19.95 -5.83 12.62
CA THR A 228 18.61 -5.45 13.06
C THR A 228 18.50 -3.94 12.90
N SER A 229 17.38 -3.45 12.38
CA SER A 229 17.14 -2.01 12.38
C SER A 229 16.94 -1.51 13.81
N PRO A 230 17.49 -0.33 14.18
CA PRO A 230 17.22 0.29 15.47
C PRO A 230 15.75 0.71 15.68
N LEU A 231 15.00 0.96 14.60
CA LEU A 231 13.63 1.48 14.67
C LEU A 231 12.56 0.46 14.29
N LEU A 232 12.94 -0.69 13.72
CA LEU A 232 12.01 -1.71 13.23
C LEU A 232 12.42 -3.11 13.71
N ASP A 233 11.48 -3.86 14.26
CA ASP A 233 11.68 -5.19 14.86
C ASP A 233 11.05 -6.35 14.06
N GLY A 234 10.42 -6.06 12.91
CA GLY A 234 9.79 -7.05 12.02
C GLY A 234 10.27 -6.99 10.57
N ILE A 235 9.70 -7.85 9.72
CA ILE A 235 9.85 -7.76 8.26
C ILE A 235 8.63 -7.02 7.71
N TYR A 236 8.87 -6.03 6.85
CA TYR A 236 7.85 -5.16 6.28
C TYR A 236 8.10 -4.99 4.78
N ASP A 237 7.02 -4.95 4.01
CA ASP A 237 7.03 -4.57 2.59
C ASP A 237 6.93 -3.05 2.42
N TYR A 238 6.28 -2.37 3.36
CA TYR A 238 5.83 -0.99 3.22
C TYR A 238 6.04 -0.18 4.51
N VAL A 239 6.62 1.01 4.38
CA VAL A 239 6.80 1.95 5.50
C VAL A 239 6.19 3.30 5.17
N ILE A 240 5.40 3.83 6.11
CA ILE A 240 5.00 5.24 6.11
C ILE A 240 5.99 6.02 6.97
N ILE A 241 6.59 7.06 6.39
CA ILE A 241 7.46 8.01 7.10
C ILE A 241 6.68 9.32 7.26
N THR A 242 6.41 9.73 8.50
CA THR A 242 5.55 10.89 8.78
C THR A 242 5.96 11.60 10.08
N SER A 243 5.33 12.71 10.46
CA SER A 243 5.52 13.28 11.81
C SER A 243 4.81 12.45 12.87
N ARG A 244 5.27 12.55 14.11
CA ARG A 244 4.55 11.96 15.26
C ARG A 244 3.11 12.46 15.36
N ALA A 245 2.87 13.73 15.04
CA ALA A 245 1.54 14.31 15.10
C ALA A 245 0.55 13.68 14.10
N LEU A 246 0.99 13.44 12.85
CA LEU A 246 0.16 12.76 11.85
C LEU A 246 0.04 11.25 12.13
N LYS A 247 1.09 10.62 12.66
CA LYS A 247 1.05 9.22 13.14
C LYS A 247 0.00 9.03 14.24
N GLU A 248 -0.09 9.97 15.18
CA GLU A 248 -0.99 9.93 16.34
C GLU A 248 -2.33 10.66 16.09
N ALA A 249 -2.65 10.98 14.84
CA ALA A 249 -3.81 11.80 14.50
C ALA A 249 -5.14 11.14 14.95
N PRO A 250 -5.95 11.79 15.81
CA PRO A 250 -7.18 11.21 16.38
C PRO A 250 -8.38 11.43 15.44
N VAL A 251 -8.25 11.02 14.18
CA VAL A 251 -9.28 11.12 13.13
C VAL A 251 -9.46 9.77 12.45
N PRO A 252 -10.65 9.46 11.90
CA PRO A 252 -10.82 8.28 11.06
C PRO A 252 -10.03 8.42 9.76
N TYR A 253 -9.67 7.29 9.15
CA TYR A 253 -8.82 7.24 7.97
C TYR A 253 -7.46 7.91 8.22
N ASN A 254 -6.80 7.58 9.33
CA ASN A 254 -5.43 8.02 9.57
C ASN A 254 -4.40 7.02 8.99
N PHE A 255 -3.11 7.28 9.15
CA PHE A 255 -2.09 6.36 8.64
C PHE A 255 -2.12 4.97 9.29
N THR A 256 -2.60 4.85 10.53
CA THR A 256 -2.82 3.56 11.19
C THR A 256 -3.91 2.76 10.46
N ASP A 257 -5.01 3.40 10.06
CA ASP A 257 -6.05 2.78 9.24
C ASP A 257 -5.49 2.31 7.88
N LEU A 258 -4.62 3.11 7.25
CA LEU A 258 -3.95 2.72 6.01
C LEU A 258 -3.06 1.48 6.23
N VAL A 259 -2.27 1.44 7.32
CA VAL A 259 -1.46 0.27 7.66
C VAL A 259 -2.32 -0.97 7.91
N HIS A 260 -3.43 -0.86 8.65
CA HIS A 260 -4.36 -1.97 8.84
C HIS A 260 -4.93 -2.47 7.51
N TRP A 261 -5.31 -1.55 6.62
CA TRP A 261 -5.79 -1.89 5.29
C TRP A 261 -4.73 -2.63 4.46
N LYS A 262 -3.49 -2.15 4.42
CA LYS A 262 -2.38 -2.81 3.71
C LYS A 262 -2.09 -4.20 4.29
N ASN A 263 -2.02 -4.32 5.62
CA ASN A 263 -1.83 -5.60 6.31
C ASN A 263 -2.96 -6.59 6.00
N SER A 264 -4.21 -6.13 5.93
CA SER A 264 -5.38 -6.97 5.61
C SER A 264 -5.31 -7.61 4.21
N LYS A 265 -4.54 -7.00 3.28
CA LYS A 265 -4.29 -7.51 1.93
C LYS A 265 -2.94 -8.23 1.78
N GLY A 266 -2.25 -8.48 2.90
CA GLY A 266 -0.98 -9.19 2.91
C GLY A 266 0.25 -8.34 2.58
N VAL A 267 0.16 -7.00 2.68
CA VAL A 267 1.31 -6.09 2.55
C VAL A 267 1.76 -5.68 3.95
N ALA A 268 2.84 -6.28 4.45
CA ALA A 268 3.31 -6.05 5.80
C ALA A 268 3.77 -4.59 5.97
N SER A 269 3.08 -3.83 6.80
CA SER A 269 3.18 -2.37 6.84
C SER A 269 3.43 -1.82 8.24
N THR A 270 4.17 -0.70 8.33
CA THR A 270 4.45 0.01 9.59
C THR A 270 4.62 1.52 9.39
N ILE A 271 4.67 2.28 10.50
CA ILE A 271 4.77 3.75 10.53
C ILE A 271 5.95 4.19 11.40
N VAL A 272 6.85 4.97 10.83
CA VAL A 272 8.01 5.55 11.53
C VAL A 272 7.92 7.07 11.53
N ALA A 273 8.15 7.67 12.70
CA ALA A 273 8.13 9.11 12.87
C ALA A 273 9.48 9.73 12.45
N VAL A 274 9.47 10.85 11.72
CA VAL A 274 10.69 11.58 11.33
C VAL A 274 11.49 12.04 12.55
N GLU A 275 10.83 12.34 13.66
CA GLU A 275 11.50 12.72 14.91
C GLU A 275 12.39 11.59 15.46
N ASP A 276 11.95 10.34 15.33
CA ASP A 276 12.70 9.16 15.78
C ASP A 276 13.86 8.87 14.82
N ILE A 277 13.64 9.06 13.51
CA ILE A 277 14.68 8.98 12.49
C ILE A 277 15.77 10.03 12.75
N TYR A 278 15.39 11.28 12.99
CA TYR A 278 16.33 12.38 13.20
C TYR A 278 17.18 12.22 14.45
N ALA A 279 16.63 11.56 15.48
CA ALA A 279 17.32 11.24 16.72
C ALA A 279 18.27 10.04 16.58
N THR A 280 17.98 9.11 15.67
CA THR A 280 18.66 7.81 15.58
C THR A 280 19.74 7.77 14.49
N TYR A 281 19.44 8.30 13.30
CA TYR A 281 20.31 8.18 12.15
C TYR A 281 21.24 9.40 12.01
N PRO A 282 22.53 9.19 11.69
CA PRO A 282 23.43 10.29 11.35
C PRO A 282 23.16 10.79 9.92
N GLY A 283 23.53 12.04 9.65
CA GLY A 283 23.42 12.68 8.33
C GLY A 283 23.75 14.17 8.43
N ALA A 284 24.15 14.78 7.32
CA ALA A 284 24.43 16.22 7.24
C ALA A 284 23.16 17.06 7.41
N ASP A 285 22.01 16.53 7.00
CA ASP A 285 20.68 17.13 7.11
C ASP A 285 19.59 16.06 7.30
N GLU A 286 18.34 16.51 7.41
CA GLU A 286 17.16 15.66 7.66
C GLU A 286 16.90 14.67 6.52
N GLN A 287 17.09 15.09 5.27
CA GLN A 287 16.92 14.25 4.10
C GLN A 287 17.94 13.10 4.09
N GLU A 288 19.22 13.35 4.40
CA GLU A 288 20.22 12.27 4.47
C GLU A 288 19.90 11.28 5.59
N LYS A 289 19.36 11.75 6.73
CA LYS A 289 18.93 10.87 7.82
C LYS A 289 17.74 9.98 7.44
N ILE A 290 16.73 10.54 6.75
CA ILE A 290 15.59 9.77 6.23
C ILE A 290 16.07 8.72 5.23
N ARG A 291 16.91 9.11 4.27
CA ARG A 291 17.51 8.17 3.31
C ARG A 291 18.35 7.09 4.01
N GLY A 292 19.08 7.45 5.06
CA GLY A 292 19.83 6.53 5.90
C GLY A 292 18.94 5.50 6.62
N PHE A 293 17.79 5.93 7.12
CA PHE A 293 16.77 5.03 7.67
C PHE A 293 16.20 4.09 6.61
N ILE A 294 15.80 4.60 5.45
CA ILE A 294 15.26 3.78 4.36
C ILE A 294 16.28 2.71 3.93
N ARG A 295 17.56 3.07 3.85
CA ARG A 295 18.66 2.13 3.53
C ARG A 295 18.80 1.02 4.56
N ASP A 296 18.67 1.36 5.84
CA ASP A 296 18.70 0.39 6.94
C ASP A 296 17.48 -0.54 6.92
N ALA A 297 16.28 0.03 6.77
CA ALA A 297 15.04 -0.72 6.67
C ALA A 297 15.01 -1.64 5.44
N TYR A 298 15.55 -1.19 4.30
CA TYR A 298 15.64 -1.99 3.07
C TYR A 298 16.49 -3.25 3.27
N LEU A 299 17.64 -3.09 3.94
CA LEU A 299 18.59 -4.18 4.20
C LEU A 299 18.11 -5.15 5.29
N HIS A 300 17.51 -4.64 6.36
CA HIS A 300 17.25 -5.43 7.58
C HIS A 300 15.78 -5.80 7.78
N ASN A 301 14.85 -5.10 7.14
CA ASN A 301 13.41 -5.33 7.28
C ASN A 301 12.72 -5.67 5.96
N GLY A 302 13.42 -5.60 4.82
CA GLY A 302 12.91 -6.09 3.54
C GLY A 302 11.98 -5.13 2.80
N ILE A 303 11.92 -3.85 3.20
CA ILE A 303 10.98 -2.89 2.60
C ILE A 303 11.17 -2.76 1.09
N THR A 304 10.06 -2.54 0.40
CA THR A 304 9.97 -2.35 -1.05
C THR A 304 9.25 -1.04 -1.40
N TYR A 305 8.37 -0.56 -0.52
CA TYR A 305 7.59 0.66 -0.70
C TYR A 305 7.80 1.64 0.46
N VAL A 306 7.84 2.94 0.13
CA VAL A 306 7.90 4.02 1.10
C VAL A 306 6.86 5.08 0.75
N LEU A 307 5.93 5.34 1.66
CA LEU A 307 5.04 6.51 1.59
C LEU A 307 5.61 7.63 2.46
N LEU A 308 5.94 8.76 1.83
CA LEU A 308 6.29 10.00 2.53
C LEU A 308 4.98 10.69 2.95
N GLY A 309 4.57 10.44 4.20
CA GLY A 309 3.34 10.93 4.80
C GLY A 309 3.50 12.35 5.35
N GLY A 310 3.60 13.33 4.49
CA GLY A 310 3.70 14.73 4.89
C GLY A 310 4.13 15.62 3.74
N ASP A 311 3.71 16.87 3.79
CA ASP A 311 4.10 17.86 2.81
C ASP A 311 5.57 18.32 2.95
N SER A 312 6.14 18.91 1.89
CA SER A 312 7.50 19.44 1.78
C SER A 312 7.56 20.95 1.54
N ASP A 313 6.58 21.68 2.03
CA ASP A 313 6.45 23.11 1.86
C ASP A 313 7.76 23.92 1.98
N GLY A 314 8.07 24.70 0.96
CA GLY A 314 9.32 25.47 0.88
C GLY A 314 9.34 26.73 1.75
N SER A 315 8.17 27.16 2.27
CA SER A 315 8.05 28.28 3.21
C SER A 315 6.85 28.10 4.13
N THR A 316 6.94 28.61 5.36
CA THR A 316 5.83 28.62 6.34
C THR A 316 4.76 29.67 6.02
N SER A 317 4.26 29.74 4.78
CA SER A 317 3.39 30.80 4.31
C SER A 317 2.10 30.20 3.77
N GLY A 318 1.01 30.26 4.53
CA GLY A 318 -0.30 29.81 4.05
C GLY A 318 -1.39 29.90 5.13
N GLY A 319 -1.02 29.63 6.38
CA GLY A 319 -1.99 29.67 7.50
C GLY A 319 -2.78 28.37 7.67
N GLU A 320 -2.73 27.50 6.66
CA GLU A 320 -2.67 26.04 6.81
C GLU A 320 -1.34 25.73 7.56
N GLY A 321 -1.39 24.86 8.55
CA GLY A 321 -0.66 25.10 9.80
C GLY A 321 0.43 24.12 10.17
N TRP A 322 1.27 23.60 9.26
CA TRP A 322 2.44 22.80 9.66
C TRP A 322 3.69 23.15 8.86
N ASN A 323 4.87 23.06 9.50
CA ASN A 323 6.15 23.18 8.80
C ASN A 323 6.34 21.96 7.89
N ASN A 324 7.16 22.09 6.85
CA ASN A 324 7.77 20.99 6.09
C ASN A 324 7.96 19.72 6.94
N ILE A 325 7.13 18.70 6.67
CA ILE A 325 7.00 17.49 7.50
C ILE A 325 8.01 16.45 7.02
N VAL A 326 8.02 16.18 5.72
CA VAL A 326 8.97 15.25 5.09
C VAL A 326 9.70 15.98 3.96
N PRO A 327 10.92 16.48 4.19
CA PRO A 327 11.56 17.39 3.25
C PRO A 327 11.93 16.73 1.93
N ALA A 328 11.76 17.45 0.82
CA ALA A 328 12.28 17.06 -0.48
C ALA A 328 13.80 17.25 -0.54
N ARG A 329 14.45 16.48 -1.41
CA ARG A 329 15.81 16.79 -1.86
C ARG A 329 15.75 17.56 -3.18
N GLY A 330 16.38 18.73 -3.21
CA GLY A 330 16.63 19.45 -4.46
C GLY A 330 17.79 18.82 -5.23
N LEU A 331 17.51 18.25 -6.41
CA LEU A 331 18.50 17.68 -7.31
C LEU A 331 18.85 18.64 -8.46
N TRP A 332 20.10 18.57 -8.91
CA TRP A 332 20.63 19.43 -9.96
C TRP A 332 20.52 18.78 -11.33
N ALA A 333 19.92 19.49 -12.29
CA ALA A 333 20.06 19.20 -13.71
C ALA A 333 20.27 20.52 -14.48
N TRP A 334 20.56 20.43 -15.78
CA TRP A 334 20.80 21.61 -16.62
C TRP A 334 19.69 22.67 -16.50
N ASP A 335 20.14 23.93 -16.46
CA ASP A 335 19.37 25.08 -16.04
C ASP A 335 18.71 25.84 -17.22
N TYR A 336 17.38 25.89 -17.22
CA TYR A 336 16.57 26.87 -17.98
C TYR A 336 16.10 28.04 -17.08
N GLU A 337 16.26 27.91 -15.76
CA GLU A 337 15.83 28.88 -14.75
C GLU A 337 16.93 29.93 -14.48
N THR A 338 16.57 30.98 -13.72
CA THR A 338 17.48 32.11 -13.45
C THR A 338 18.34 31.91 -12.20
N THR A 339 18.07 30.87 -11.40
CA THR A 339 18.75 30.52 -10.14
C THR A 339 18.99 29.02 -10.17
N PRO A 340 20.18 28.51 -9.79
CA PRO A 340 20.56 27.12 -10.01
C PRO A 340 19.46 26.16 -9.50
N PRO A 341 19.01 25.21 -10.34
CA PRO A 341 17.76 24.51 -10.09
C PRO A 341 17.96 23.48 -9.00
N ARG A 342 17.22 23.66 -7.91
CA ARG A 342 16.89 22.59 -6.97
C ARG A 342 15.56 22.03 -7.44
N ILE A 343 15.62 20.91 -8.16
CA ILE A 343 14.44 20.15 -8.59
C ILE A 343 14.03 19.28 -7.41
N PRO A 344 12.91 19.58 -6.71
CA PRO A 344 12.46 18.77 -5.59
C PRO A 344 12.08 17.40 -6.15
N SER A 345 12.72 16.36 -5.59
CA SER A 345 12.61 15.01 -6.08
C SER A 345 12.59 14.01 -4.95
N ASP A 346 11.57 13.16 -4.96
CA ASP A 346 11.48 12.01 -4.06
C ASP A 346 12.30 10.81 -4.54
N LEU A 347 12.89 10.90 -5.75
CA LEU A 347 13.86 9.92 -6.26
C LEU A 347 15.05 9.72 -5.31
N TYR A 348 15.46 10.79 -4.62
CA TYR A 348 16.54 10.73 -3.64
C TYR A 348 16.28 9.70 -2.52
N TYR A 349 15.01 9.47 -2.18
CA TYR A 349 14.61 8.47 -1.19
C TYR A 349 14.42 7.07 -1.80
N ALA A 350 14.34 6.96 -3.13
CA ALA A 350 14.14 5.73 -3.87
C ALA A 350 15.47 5.05 -4.24
N CYS A 351 16.43 5.82 -4.74
CA CYS A 351 17.79 5.36 -5.05
C CYS A 351 18.65 5.50 -3.80
N LEU A 352 19.17 4.39 -3.29
CA LEU A 352 19.82 4.30 -1.98
C LEU A 352 21.34 4.16 -2.07
N ASP A 353 21.88 3.98 -3.27
CA ASP A 353 23.32 3.92 -3.55
C ASP A 353 23.96 5.31 -3.80
N GLY A 354 25.25 5.44 -3.50
CA GLY A 354 25.99 6.70 -3.59
C GLY A 354 25.56 7.75 -2.55
N ASN A 355 26.24 8.90 -2.52
CA ASN A 355 25.94 10.00 -1.59
C ASN A 355 25.24 11.21 -2.24
N TYR A 356 25.18 11.24 -3.58
CA TYR A 356 24.56 12.31 -4.38
C TYR A 356 25.21 13.70 -4.18
N ASP A 357 26.33 13.84 -3.48
CA ASP A 357 27.09 15.09 -3.26
C ASP A 357 28.58 14.71 -3.11
N TYR A 358 29.16 14.14 -4.16
CA TYR A 358 30.51 13.55 -4.10
C TYR A 358 31.58 14.63 -3.89
N ASN A 359 31.36 15.82 -4.44
CA ASN A 359 32.29 16.95 -4.32
C ASN A 359 32.16 17.70 -2.97
N GLY A 360 31.17 17.32 -2.14
CA GLY A 360 30.88 17.94 -0.85
C GLY A 360 30.62 19.44 -1.00
N ASN A 361 30.07 19.85 -2.14
CA ASN A 361 29.79 21.24 -2.45
C ASN A 361 28.35 21.63 -2.03
N GLY A 362 27.51 20.67 -1.61
CA GLY A 362 26.14 20.88 -1.14
C GLY A 362 25.11 21.06 -2.26
N ILE A 363 25.48 20.76 -3.50
CA ILE A 363 24.62 20.66 -4.69
C ILE A 363 24.48 19.17 -4.95
N TYR A 364 23.24 18.67 -4.88
CA TYR A 364 23.01 17.24 -4.96
C TYR A 364 22.60 16.82 -6.36
N GLY A 365 23.02 15.64 -6.81
CA GLY A 365 22.54 15.03 -8.04
C GLY A 365 23.26 15.47 -9.32
N GLU A 366 24.43 16.12 -9.20
CA GLU A 366 25.23 16.53 -10.36
C GLU A 366 25.77 15.28 -11.10
N PRO A 367 26.01 15.34 -12.42
CA PRO A 367 26.52 14.19 -13.19
C PRO A 367 27.89 13.66 -12.76
N ASP A 368 28.57 14.34 -11.84
CA ASP A 368 29.85 13.97 -11.27
C ASP A 368 29.74 13.61 -9.77
N ASP A 369 28.50 13.46 -9.25
CA ASP A 369 28.21 13.10 -7.84
C ASP A 369 28.08 11.60 -7.57
N GLY A 370 28.29 10.78 -8.60
CA GLY A 370 28.38 9.34 -8.46
C GLY A 370 29.73 8.85 -7.94
N PRO A 371 29.86 7.53 -7.71
CA PRO A 371 31.12 6.90 -7.32
C PRO A 371 32.28 7.30 -8.23
N ASP A 372 33.43 7.64 -7.64
CA ASP A 372 34.66 8.08 -8.33
C ASP A 372 34.49 9.32 -9.25
N GLY A 373 33.46 10.14 -9.01
CA GLY A 373 33.14 11.30 -9.85
C GLY A 373 32.39 10.94 -11.14
N GLY A 374 31.74 9.78 -11.16
CA GLY A 374 30.87 9.31 -12.23
C GLY A 374 29.43 9.83 -12.12
N GLU A 375 28.54 9.31 -12.98
CA GLU A 375 27.11 9.61 -12.94
C GLU A 375 26.49 9.13 -11.63
N VAL A 376 25.52 9.88 -11.10
CA VAL A 376 24.76 9.44 -9.93
C VAL A 376 24.00 8.15 -10.23
N ASP A 377 23.69 7.43 -9.17
CA ASP A 377 22.85 6.24 -9.30
C ASP A 377 21.39 6.66 -9.51
N LEU A 378 20.77 6.19 -10.60
CA LEU A 378 19.43 6.53 -11.04
C LEU A 378 18.45 5.36 -10.86
N MET A 379 18.92 4.24 -10.31
CA MET A 379 18.13 3.02 -10.17
C MET A 379 17.60 2.93 -8.75
N ALA A 380 16.30 2.68 -8.59
CA ALA A 380 15.72 2.65 -7.26
C ALA A 380 15.77 1.25 -6.63
N GLU A 381 16.00 1.21 -5.32
CA GLU A 381 15.88 0.04 -4.45
C GLU A 381 14.46 -0.11 -3.91
N VAL A 382 13.79 1.01 -3.65
CA VAL A 382 12.42 1.09 -3.12
C VAL A 382 11.56 2.04 -3.94
N TYR A 383 10.26 1.82 -3.97
CA TYR A 383 9.30 2.66 -4.70
C TYR A 383 8.68 3.70 -3.77
N VAL A 384 8.78 4.97 -4.16
CA VAL A 384 8.39 6.11 -3.32
C VAL A 384 7.17 6.82 -3.90
N GLY A 385 6.25 7.17 -3.02
CA GLY A 385 5.17 8.11 -3.29
C GLY A 385 4.99 9.04 -2.10
N ARG A 386 4.31 10.17 -2.30
CA ARG A 386 4.08 11.19 -1.28
C ARG A 386 2.59 11.36 -1.01
N ALA A 387 2.21 11.34 0.25
CA ALA A 387 0.94 11.91 0.71
C ALA A 387 1.25 13.35 1.16
N PRO A 388 1.01 14.37 0.32
CA PRO A 388 1.37 15.75 0.63
C PRO A 388 0.34 16.37 1.57
N VAL A 389 0.21 15.79 2.76
CA VAL A 389 -0.77 16.19 3.76
C VAL A 389 -0.09 17.02 4.83
N ASP A 390 -0.69 18.13 5.21
CA ASP A 390 -0.20 18.98 6.29
C ASP A 390 -1.21 19.09 7.44
N SER A 391 -2.43 18.58 7.26
CA SER A 391 -3.50 18.62 8.27
C SER A 391 -4.19 17.27 8.49
N TYR A 392 -4.90 17.14 9.61
CA TYR A 392 -5.69 15.93 9.89
C TYR A 392 -6.85 15.71 8.90
N ALA A 393 -7.40 16.79 8.33
CA ALA A 393 -8.47 16.70 7.36
C ALA A 393 -7.96 16.14 6.03
N GLU A 394 -6.82 16.64 5.57
CA GLU A 394 -6.16 16.15 4.37
C GLU A 394 -5.67 14.72 4.51
N LEU A 395 -5.07 14.37 5.66
CA LEU A 395 -4.72 13.00 6.00
C LEU A 395 -5.94 12.07 5.86
N SER A 396 -7.05 12.43 6.49
CA SER A 396 -8.29 11.66 6.45
C SER A 396 -8.81 11.49 5.02
N ASN A 397 -8.79 12.57 4.22
CA ASN A 397 -9.22 12.52 2.83
C ASN A 397 -8.32 11.64 1.97
N PHE A 398 -7.00 11.80 2.07
CA PHE A 398 -6.02 11.03 1.31
C PHE A 398 -6.21 9.53 1.58
N VAL A 399 -6.13 9.11 2.84
CA VAL A 399 -6.24 7.69 3.21
C VAL A 399 -7.61 7.12 2.83
N ARG A 400 -8.70 7.87 3.07
CA ARG A 400 -10.04 7.44 2.69
C ARG A 400 -10.14 7.20 1.18
N LYS A 401 -9.60 8.09 0.35
CA LYS A 401 -9.61 7.93 -1.12
C LYS A 401 -8.76 6.74 -1.56
N THR A 402 -7.58 6.54 -0.98
CA THR A 402 -6.72 5.38 -1.24
C THR A 402 -7.43 4.07 -0.90
N ILE A 403 -7.97 3.94 0.32
CA ILE A 403 -8.69 2.72 0.75
C ILE A 403 -9.94 2.50 -0.11
N ALA A 404 -10.72 3.55 -0.38
CA ALA A 404 -11.91 3.44 -1.23
C ALA A 404 -11.57 2.94 -2.63
N TYR A 405 -10.52 3.48 -3.25
CA TYR A 405 -10.05 3.02 -4.56
C TYR A 405 -9.61 1.54 -4.49
N GLU A 406 -8.73 1.19 -3.56
CA GLU A 406 -8.20 -0.17 -3.44
C GLU A 406 -9.26 -1.21 -3.05
N SER A 407 -10.33 -0.79 -2.37
CA SER A 407 -11.47 -1.65 -2.03
C SER A 407 -12.40 -1.92 -3.22
N THR A 408 -12.22 -1.20 -4.33
CA THR A 408 -13.06 -1.36 -5.53
C THR A 408 -12.71 -2.66 -6.26
N ALA A 409 -13.52 -3.70 -6.04
CA ALA A 409 -13.34 -5.01 -6.65
C ALA A 409 -13.71 -5.08 -8.14
N SER A 410 -14.82 -4.45 -8.53
CA SER A 410 -15.31 -4.33 -9.89
C SER A 410 -16.23 -3.12 -9.97
N ASP A 411 -16.01 -2.26 -10.95
CA ASP A 411 -16.91 -1.16 -11.23
C ASP A 411 -16.77 -0.66 -12.68
N PRO A 412 -17.88 -0.33 -13.37
CA PRO A 412 -17.84 0.26 -14.70
C PRO A 412 -16.96 1.51 -14.82
N TYR A 413 -16.84 2.34 -13.76
CA TYR A 413 -16.00 3.56 -13.86
C TYR A 413 -14.54 3.22 -14.17
N LEU A 414 -14.05 2.02 -13.80
CA LEU A 414 -12.68 1.56 -14.08
C LEU A 414 -12.36 1.42 -15.58
N GLN A 415 -13.37 1.51 -16.46
CA GLN A 415 -13.18 1.56 -17.92
C GLN A 415 -13.04 2.99 -18.45
N GLU A 416 -13.41 4.01 -17.68
CA GLU A 416 -13.55 5.38 -18.16
C GLU A 416 -12.20 6.13 -18.15
N VAL A 417 -11.71 6.43 -19.34
CA VAL A 417 -10.42 7.10 -19.56
C VAL A 417 -10.64 8.40 -20.33
N LEU A 418 -10.04 9.48 -19.84
CA LEU A 418 -10.12 10.80 -20.43
C LEU A 418 -8.75 11.34 -20.81
N MET A 419 -8.61 11.76 -22.07
CA MET A 419 -7.44 12.46 -22.57
C MET A 419 -7.74 13.96 -22.66
N VAL A 420 -6.97 14.79 -21.95
CA VAL A 420 -7.16 16.25 -21.88
C VAL A 420 -5.96 16.96 -22.51
N GLY A 421 -6.14 17.41 -23.76
CA GLY A 421 -5.07 17.98 -24.59
C GLY A 421 -5.33 19.43 -24.95
N GLU A 422 -4.55 20.34 -24.38
CA GLU A 422 -4.68 21.78 -24.65
C GLU A 422 -3.84 22.23 -25.86
N TYR A 423 -4.13 23.43 -26.37
CA TYR A 423 -3.25 24.12 -27.32
C TYR A 423 -2.02 24.67 -26.59
N LEU A 424 -0.82 24.27 -27.03
CA LEU A 424 0.45 24.62 -26.36
C LEU A 424 1.14 25.84 -26.98
N GLY A 425 0.80 26.19 -28.22
CA GLY A 425 1.23 27.45 -28.86
C GLY A 425 2.71 27.57 -29.23
N PHE A 426 3.52 26.51 -29.11
CA PHE A 426 4.93 26.52 -29.53
C PHE A 426 5.13 26.13 -31.01
N GLY A 427 4.07 25.75 -31.73
CA GLY A 427 4.05 25.42 -33.15
C GLY A 427 4.41 23.96 -33.49
N GLY A 428 4.33 23.62 -34.79
CA GLY A 428 4.72 22.29 -35.30
C GLY A 428 3.69 21.20 -35.02
N VAL A 429 4.14 19.95 -34.90
CA VAL A 429 3.25 18.80 -34.62
C VAL A 429 2.77 18.85 -33.18
N SER A 430 3.61 19.21 -32.23
CA SER A 430 3.22 19.17 -30.81
C SER A 430 2.53 20.45 -30.33
N ASP A 431 2.15 21.34 -31.24
CA ASP A 431 1.34 22.55 -30.96
C ASP A 431 0.01 22.22 -30.26
N TRP A 432 -0.44 20.97 -30.38
CA TRP A 432 -1.64 20.45 -29.76
C TRP A 432 -1.29 19.25 -28.87
N GLY A 433 -1.57 19.35 -27.57
CA GLY A 433 -1.31 18.27 -26.62
C GLY A 433 -2.00 16.96 -26.99
N GLY A 434 -3.17 17.05 -27.62
CA GLY A 434 -3.91 15.88 -28.13
C GLY A 434 -3.12 14.98 -29.10
N ASN A 435 -2.15 15.53 -29.85
CA ASN A 435 -1.32 14.71 -30.74
C ASN A 435 -0.40 13.76 -29.97
N CYS A 436 0.11 14.17 -28.80
CA CYS A 436 0.92 13.31 -27.95
C CYS A 436 0.03 12.35 -27.15
N LEU A 437 -1.12 12.81 -26.68
CA LEU A 437 -2.05 11.98 -25.91
C LEU A 437 -2.69 10.86 -26.75
N ASP A 438 -2.83 11.03 -28.07
CA ASP A 438 -3.26 9.94 -28.95
C ASP A 438 -2.30 8.73 -28.89
N GLU A 439 -0.99 8.96 -28.67
CA GLU A 439 0.01 7.89 -28.51
C GLU A 439 -0.09 7.15 -27.17
N ILE A 440 -0.64 7.80 -26.14
CA ILE A 440 -0.92 7.20 -24.83
C ILE A 440 -2.26 6.47 -24.87
N LYS A 441 -3.25 7.04 -25.55
CA LYS A 441 -4.60 6.51 -25.68
C LYS A 441 -4.63 5.16 -26.39
N ASP A 442 -3.92 5.04 -27.52
CA ASP A 442 -4.02 3.86 -28.39
C ASP A 442 -2.69 3.06 -28.47
N GLY A 443 -1.66 3.50 -27.74
CA GLY A 443 -0.30 3.00 -27.91
C GLY A 443 0.34 3.54 -29.19
N SER A 444 1.66 3.38 -29.32
CA SER A 444 2.36 3.93 -30.48
C SER A 444 3.71 3.26 -30.71
N GLY A 445 4.08 3.11 -31.98
CA GLY A 445 5.43 2.81 -32.43
C GLY A 445 6.19 4.03 -32.95
N ALA A 446 5.60 5.23 -32.80
CA ALA A 446 6.21 6.47 -33.26
C ALA A 446 7.59 6.65 -32.64
N SER A 447 8.50 7.23 -33.41
CA SER A 447 9.84 7.60 -32.96
C SER A 447 10.78 6.42 -32.64
N GLY A 448 10.40 5.20 -33.05
CA GLY A 448 11.33 4.06 -33.14
C GLY A 448 11.12 2.97 -32.10
N TYR A 449 10.47 3.30 -30.99
CA TYR A 449 10.14 2.37 -29.91
C TYR A 449 8.63 2.23 -29.78
N ASP A 450 8.20 1.03 -29.39
CA ASP A 450 6.80 0.67 -29.23
C ASP A 450 6.42 0.81 -27.74
N THR A 451 5.26 1.40 -27.47
CA THR A 451 4.67 1.47 -26.13
C THR A 451 3.20 1.12 -26.20
N ALA A 452 2.72 0.30 -25.28
CA ALA A 452 1.31 0.01 -25.09
C ALA A 452 0.55 1.27 -24.62
N GLY A 453 -0.70 1.36 -25.05
CA GLY A 453 -1.66 2.31 -24.50
C GLY A 453 -2.84 1.57 -23.90
N PHE A 454 -3.94 2.29 -23.68
CA PHE A 454 -5.14 1.69 -23.10
C PHE A 454 -5.75 0.64 -24.03
N PRO A 455 -6.00 -0.59 -23.54
CA PRO A 455 -6.65 -1.65 -24.30
C PRO A 455 -8.03 -1.25 -24.86
N ASP A 456 -8.54 -2.03 -25.82
CA ASP A 456 -9.77 -1.70 -26.56
C ASP A 456 -11.07 -1.83 -25.76
N ASP A 457 -11.03 -2.50 -24.60
CA ASP A 457 -12.14 -2.64 -23.67
C ASP A 457 -12.34 -1.41 -22.75
N TYR A 458 -11.40 -0.46 -22.74
CA TYR A 458 -11.56 0.83 -22.07
C TYR A 458 -12.40 1.82 -22.90
N GLN A 459 -13.25 2.57 -22.21
CA GLN A 459 -14.01 3.70 -22.78
C GLN A 459 -13.12 4.93 -22.84
N LYS A 460 -12.57 5.19 -24.04
CA LYS A 460 -11.59 6.26 -24.28
C LYS A 460 -12.26 7.52 -24.81
N SER A 461 -12.30 8.58 -24.01
CA SER A 461 -12.87 9.89 -24.36
C SER A 461 -11.80 10.99 -24.47
N THR A 462 -12.10 12.09 -25.17
CA THR A 462 -11.13 13.17 -25.41
C THR A 462 -11.71 14.58 -25.24
N LEU A 463 -10.90 15.46 -24.66
CA LEU A 463 -11.07 16.91 -24.63
C LEU A 463 -9.84 17.57 -25.25
N TYR A 464 -9.87 17.75 -26.56
CA TYR A 464 -8.76 18.33 -27.31
C TYR A 464 -9.10 19.69 -27.89
N ASP A 465 -8.27 20.69 -27.59
CA ASP A 465 -8.37 22.02 -28.24
C ASP A 465 -8.15 21.94 -29.76
N ARG A 466 -7.45 20.89 -30.24
CA ARG A 466 -7.25 20.58 -31.66
C ARG A 466 -8.57 20.37 -32.39
N ASP A 467 -9.52 19.72 -31.73
CA ASP A 467 -10.72 19.18 -32.36
C ASP A 467 -11.94 20.08 -32.13
N ARG A 468 -12.02 20.70 -30.94
CA ARG A 468 -13.09 21.64 -30.60
C ARG A 468 -12.71 22.55 -29.43
N VAL A 469 -13.48 23.62 -29.28
CA VAL A 469 -13.48 24.40 -28.04
C VAL A 469 -14.21 23.62 -26.95
N TRP A 470 -13.59 23.49 -25.79
CA TRP A 470 -14.16 22.96 -24.55
C TRP A 470 -13.76 23.89 -23.41
N ASP A 471 -14.59 23.94 -22.37
CA ASP A 471 -14.33 24.75 -21.19
C ASP A 471 -14.21 23.90 -19.93
N ARG A 472 -13.72 24.53 -18.87
CA ARG A 472 -13.50 23.92 -17.56
C ARG A 472 -14.76 23.26 -16.99
N SER A 473 -15.95 23.82 -17.20
CA SER A 473 -17.18 23.27 -16.61
C SER A 473 -17.55 21.91 -17.19
N GLU A 474 -17.17 21.65 -18.44
CA GLU A 474 -17.31 20.35 -19.07
C GLU A 474 -16.38 19.31 -18.45
N LEU A 475 -15.11 19.66 -18.20
CA LEU A 475 -14.18 18.77 -17.52
C LEU A 475 -14.64 18.44 -16.10
N VAL A 476 -15.07 19.46 -15.32
CA VAL A 476 -15.62 19.26 -13.98
C VAL A 476 -16.82 18.30 -14.02
N ALA A 477 -17.72 18.46 -14.99
CA ALA A 477 -18.88 17.57 -15.14
C ALA A 477 -18.50 16.12 -15.49
N LEU A 478 -17.41 15.91 -16.25
CA LEU A 478 -16.89 14.56 -16.54
C LEU A 478 -16.25 13.93 -15.30
N ILE A 479 -15.49 14.70 -14.53
CA ILE A 479 -14.88 14.23 -13.27
C ILE A 479 -15.99 13.84 -12.29
N ASP A 480 -16.96 14.73 -12.05
CA ASP A 480 -18.13 14.47 -11.21
C ASP A 480 -19.03 13.35 -11.75
N GLY A 481 -18.91 13.03 -13.05
CA GLY A 481 -19.59 11.93 -13.73
C GLY A 481 -18.92 10.57 -13.58
N ASN A 482 -17.83 10.49 -12.79
CA ASN A 482 -16.96 9.33 -12.58
C ASN A 482 -16.07 8.99 -13.79
N VAL A 483 -14.84 9.48 -13.76
CA VAL A 483 -13.74 9.07 -14.63
C VAL A 483 -12.72 8.30 -13.80
N HIS A 484 -12.15 7.21 -14.33
CA HIS A 484 -11.09 6.48 -13.62
C HIS A 484 -9.71 7.05 -13.89
N THR A 485 -9.43 7.48 -15.12
CA THR A 485 -8.11 7.99 -15.47
C THR A 485 -8.16 9.26 -16.29
N ILE A 486 -7.30 10.23 -15.95
CA ILE A 486 -7.11 11.47 -16.70
C ILE A 486 -5.64 11.62 -17.10
N ASN A 487 -5.38 11.66 -18.40
CA ASN A 487 -4.06 11.97 -18.94
C ASN A 487 -4.07 13.37 -19.56
N HIS A 488 -3.16 14.23 -19.11
CA HIS A 488 -3.14 15.65 -19.43
C HIS A 488 -1.83 16.09 -20.09
N LEU A 489 -1.97 16.84 -21.17
CA LEU A 489 -0.90 17.64 -21.74
C LEU A 489 -1.45 19.01 -22.12
N GLY A 490 -1.05 20.02 -21.35
CA GLY A 490 -1.52 21.39 -21.45
C GLY A 490 -0.64 22.36 -20.68
N HIS A 491 -1.01 23.64 -20.71
CA HIS A 491 -0.36 24.63 -19.87
C HIS A 491 -0.74 24.42 -18.41
N ALA A 492 0.25 24.51 -17.53
CA ALA A 492 0.06 24.45 -16.10
C ALA A 492 1.03 25.39 -15.40
N ASN A 493 0.73 25.65 -14.13
CA ASN A 493 1.59 26.30 -13.15
C ASN A 493 1.22 25.77 -11.76
N VAL A 494 1.85 26.29 -10.71
CA VAL A 494 1.60 25.89 -9.31
C VAL A 494 0.10 25.86 -8.99
N GLY A 495 -0.68 26.87 -9.40
CA GLY A 495 -2.10 27.01 -9.04
C GLY A 495 -3.11 26.52 -10.08
N SER A 496 -2.69 25.93 -11.21
CA SER A 496 -3.64 25.50 -12.25
C SER A 496 -3.11 24.42 -13.19
N ALA A 497 -3.97 23.49 -13.59
CA ALA A 497 -3.74 22.47 -14.63
C ALA A 497 -5.07 22.06 -15.28
N MET A 498 -5.06 21.57 -16.53
CA MET A 498 -6.28 21.11 -17.24
C MET A 498 -7.38 22.20 -17.36
N LYS A 499 -6.98 23.48 -17.44
CA LYS A 499 -7.87 24.65 -17.33
C LYS A 499 -8.63 24.80 -15.98
N MET A 500 -8.26 24.04 -14.96
CA MET A 500 -8.79 24.15 -13.59
C MET A 500 -7.81 24.90 -12.70
N SER A 501 -8.33 25.69 -11.77
CA SER A 501 -7.58 26.30 -10.66
C SER A 501 -7.70 25.47 -9.39
N VAL A 502 -6.91 25.78 -8.36
CA VAL A 502 -7.01 25.16 -7.01
C VAL A 502 -8.42 25.25 -6.43
N GLU A 503 -9.10 26.38 -6.64
CA GLU A 503 -10.48 26.59 -6.18
C GLU A 503 -11.46 25.65 -6.92
N ASP A 504 -11.21 25.34 -8.19
CA ASP A 504 -12.04 24.42 -8.95
C ASP A 504 -11.84 22.96 -8.49
N ALA A 505 -10.63 22.58 -8.09
CA ALA A 505 -10.34 21.25 -7.52
C ALA A 505 -11.07 21.03 -6.18
N GLY A 506 -11.08 22.03 -5.31
CA GLY A 506 -11.84 22.00 -4.04
C GLY A 506 -13.36 21.99 -4.19
N TRP A 507 -13.90 22.19 -5.40
CA TRP A 507 -15.35 22.15 -5.68
C TRP A 507 -15.82 20.88 -6.39
N LEU A 508 -14.91 19.96 -6.69
CA LEU A 508 -15.25 18.64 -7.24
C LEU A 508 -16.17 17.87 -6.27
N LYS A 509 -16.93 16.93 -6.83
CA LYS A 509 -17.96 16.14 -6.13
C LYS A 509 -17.92 14.65 -6.49
N ASN A 510 -16.89 14.20 -7.17
CA ASN A 510 -16.76 12.80 -7.56
C ASN A 510 -16.51 11.91 -6.32
N ASP A 511 -17.29 10.83 -6.23
CA ASP A 511 -17.13 9.80 -5.20
C ASP A 511 -16.39 8.56 -5.74
N ARG A 512 -16.09 8.54 -7.04
CA ARG A 512 -15.10 7.66 -7.66
C ARG A 512 -13.85 8.46 -7.98
N TYR A 513 -12.76 8.10 -7.33
CA TYR A 513 -11.51 8.83 -7.41
C TYR A 513 -10.72 8.42 -8.64
N PHE A 514 -10.14 9.40 -9.33
CA PHE A 514 -9.37 9.17 -10.54
C PHE A 514 -7.87 9.09 -10.28
N PHE A 515 -7.15 8.44 -11.20
CA PHE A 515 -5.71 8.57 -11.35
C PHE A 515 -5.40 9.67 -12.36
N GLY A 516 -4.51 10.60 -12.03
CA GLY A 516 -4.08 11.66 -12.93
C GLY A 516 -2.63 11.53 -13.38
N TYR A 517 -2.33 11.86 -14.64
CA TYR A 517 -0.96 12.07 -15.13
C TYR A 517 -0.89 13.37 -15.93
N SER A 518 -0.02 14.30 -15.55
CA SER A 518 0.16 15.58 -16.24
C SER A 518 1.60 15.81 -16.68
N GLN A 519 1.78 16.17 -17.95
CA GLN A 519 3.05 16.70 -18.46
C GLN A 519 3.18 18.23 -18.28
N GLY A 520 2.17 18.90 -17.73
CA GLY A 520 2.18 20.36 -17.58
C GLY A 520 3.30 20.87 -16.66
N CYS A 521 3.75 22.10 -16.89
CA CYS A 521 4.77 22.76 -16.07
C CYS A 521 4.25 23.02 -14.64
N TYR A 522 5.06 22.71 -13.62
CA TYR A 522 4.88 23.12 -12.23
C TYR A 522 3.56 22.68 -11.57
N ALA A 523 2.81 21.77 -12.19
CA ALA A 523 1.54 21.30 -11.65
C ALA A 523 1.75 20.54 -10.34
N GLY A 524 2.82 19.74 -10.26
CA GLY A 524 3.21 18.99 -9.07
C GLY A 524 4.36 19.65 -8.32
N SER A 525 4.40 20.98 -8.28
CA SER A 525 5.40 21.74 -7.52
C SER A 525 5.08 21.67 -6.02
N PHE A 526 5.23 20.48 -5.42
CA PHE A 526 4.92 20.17 -4.02
C PHE A 526 5.87 20.84 -2.99
N ASP A 527 6.81 21.66 -3.47
CA ASP A 527 7.53 22.61 -2.62
C ASP A 527 6.95 24.03 -2.74
N ASN A 528 5.85 24.19 -3.49
CA ASN A 528 5.13 25.41 -3.80
C ASN A 528 5.93 26.49 -4.53
N ARG A 529 7.09 26.17 -5.12
CA ARG A 529 7.93 27.15 -5.83
C ARG A 529 7.46 27.38 -7.27
N ASP A 530 7.44 28.63 -7.72
CA ASP A 530 7.20 29.03 -9.10
C ASP A 530 8.50 29.25 -9.92
N PRO A 531 8.42 29.48 -11.25
CA PRO A 531 9.59 29.72 -12.09
C PRO A 531 10.43 30.96 -11.75
N ASP A 532 9.84 31.94 -11.07
CA ASP A 532 10.52 33.15 -10.62
C ASP A 532 11.17 32.96 -9.23
N SER A 533 11.21 31.72 -8.74
CA SER A 533 11.71 31.33 -7.41
C SER A 533 10.92 31.91 -6.25
N VAL A 534 9.62 32.15 -6.46
CA VAL A 534 8.68 32.61 -5.45
C VAL A 534 7.86 31.43 -4.97
N TYR A 535 7.77 31.26 -3.65
CA TYR A 535 6.91 30.26 -3.04
C TYR A 535 5.46 30.77 -2.99
N SER A 536 4.55 30.02 -3.59
CA SER A 536 3.11 30.19 -3.47
C SER A 536 2.70 30.04 -2.01
N PRO A 537 1.70 30.81 -1.52
CA PRO A 537 1.16 30.62 -0.19
C PRO A 537 0.11 29.51 -0.09
N ASN A 538 -0.23 28.88 -1.23
CA ASN A 538 -1.18 27.78 -1.31
C ASN A 538 -0.48 26.59 -1.96
N ASP A 539 -0.92 25.40 -1.59
CA ASP A 539 -0.51 24.14 -2.19
C ASP A 539 -0.71 24.10 -3.69
N CYS A 540 0.11 23.29 -4.35
CA CYS A 540 0.03 23.16 -5.78
C CYS A 540 -1.26 22.43 -6.18
N ILE A 541 -1.69 22.65 -7.41
CA ILE A 541 -2.95 22.11 -7.93
C ILE A 541 -3.04 20.59 -7.81
N LEU A 542 -1.92 19.86 -7.93
CA LEU A 542 -1.95 18.41 -7.78
C LEU A 542 -2.09 17.95 -6.33
N GLU A 543 -1.62 18.72 -5.36
CA GLU A 543 -1.85 18.46 -3.93
C GLU A 543 -3.33 18.58 -3.61
N HIS A 544 -3.98 19.66 -4.03
CA HIS A 544 -5.43 19.81 -3.90
C HIS A 544 -6.21 18.64 -4.51
N PHE A 545 -5.81 18.11 -5.67
CA PHE A 545 -6.50 16.93 -6.21
C PHE A 545 -6.41 15.71 -5.30
N VAL A 546 -5.32 15.52 -4.56
CA VAL A 546 -5.09 14.34 -3.70
C VAL A 546 -5.48 14.56 -2.24
N THR A 547 -5.52 15.78 -1.73
CA THR A 547 -5.83 16.09 -0.32
C THR A 547 -7.26 16.58 -0.07
N GLU A 548 -7.96 17.10 -1.08
CA GLU A 548 -9.37 17.49 -0.96
C GLU A 548 -10.30 16.27 -0.82
N PRO A 549 -11.53 16.43 -0.31
CA PRO A 549 -12.47 15.30 -0.11
C PRO A 549 -12.82 14.51 -1.39
N HIS A 550 -12.75 15.17 -2.54
CA HIS A 550 -13.02 14.61 -3.86
C HIS A 550 -11.73 14.64 -4.71
N GLY A 551 -11.84 14.45 -6.02
CA GLY A 551 -10.68 14.50 -6.92
C GLY A 551 -9.98 13.15 -7.10
N ALA A 552 -8.66 13.16 -7.02
CA ALA A 552 -7.80 12.03 -7.34
C ALA A 552 -7.45 11.20 -6.11
N PHE A 553 -7.19 9.89 -6.30
CA PHE A 553 -6.53 9.06 -5.29
C PHE A 553 -5.00 9.08 -5.45
N ALA A 554 -4.52 9.40 -6.64
CA ALA A 554 -3.10 9.59 -6.94
C ALA A 554 -2.92 10.44 -8.21
N PHE A 555 -1.82 11.17 -8.28
CA PHE A 555 -1.46 12.01 -9.41
C PHE A 555 0.06 12.00 -9.67
N VAL A 556 0.46 11.81 -10.93
CA VAL A 556 1.84 11.99 -11.39
C VAL A 556 2.00 13.32 -12.11
N GLY A 557 3.02 14.11 -11.73
CA GLY A 557 3.25 15.41 -12.36
C GLY A 557 4.66 15.95 -12.18
N ASN A 558 4.94 17.02 -12.93
CA ASN A 558 6.23 17.70 -12.92
C ASN A 558 6.29 18.73 -11.80
N SER A 559 7.36 18.67 -10.99
CA SER A 559 7.65 19.71 -10.00
C SER A 559 8.21 21.00 -10.61
N ARG A 560 8.70 20.93 -11.85
CA ARG A 560 9.24 22.07 -12.61
C ARG A 560 8.70 22.04 -14.04
N PHE A 561 9.48 22.50 -15.01
CA PHE A 561 9.05 22.61 -16.40
C PHE A 561 8.84 21.24 -17.04
N GLY A 562 7.63 20.98 -17.56
CA GLY A 562 7.46 19.92 -18.53
C GLY A 562 8.12 20.28 -19.87
N TRP A 563 8.63 19.28 -20.59
CA TRP A 563 9.46 19.46 -21.78
C TRP A 563 8.90 18.70 -22.99
N GLY A 564 8.82 19.40 -24.12
CA GLY A 564 8.39 18.87 -25.41
C GLY A 564 9.33 19.26 -26.55
N ARG A 565 8.94 18.93 -27.78
CA ARG A 565 9.62 19.34 -29.01
C ARG A 565 8.60 19.84 -30.04
N ARG A 566 8.99 20.85 -30.83
CA ARG A 566 8.12 21.52 -31.80
C ARG A 566 7.64 20.59 -32.93
N GLU A 567 8.58 19.96 -33.63
CA GLU A 567 8.32 19.24 -34.88
C GLU A 567 8.04 17.74 -34.70
N THR A 568 8.07 17.23 -33.48
CA THR A 568 7.87 15.80 -33.18
C THR A 568 7.20 15.64 -31.83
N THR A 569 6.36 14.60 -31.70
CA THR A 569 5.75 14.16 -30.44
C THR A 569 6.77 13.47 -29.54
N ASP A 570 7.94 13.07 -30.06
CA ASP A 570 9.05 12.57 -29.25
C ASP A 570 9.63 13.71 -28.42
N GLY A 571 9.02 14.03 -27.28
CA GLY A 571 9.47 15.03 -26.31
C GLY A 571 9.92 14.38 -25.01
N PRO A 572 10.82 14.99 -24.22
CA PRO A 572 11.32 14.38 -22.99
C PRO A 572 10.20 13.94 -22.03
N SER A 573 9.24 14.81 -21.68
CA SER A 573 8.12 14.43 -20.80
C SER A 573 7.20 13.37 -21.43
N GLN A 574 7.04 13.37 -22.75
CA GLN A 574 6.23 12.37 -23.46
C GLN A 574 6.85 10.98 -23.37
N ARG A 575 8.17 10.84 -23.40
CA ARG A 575 8.84 9.53 -23.28
C ARG A 575 8.49 8.85 -21.97
N TYR A 576 8.59 9.57 -20.85
CA TYR A 576 8.23 9.04 -19.53
C TYR A 576 6.73 8.71 -19.42
N HIS A 577 5.84 9.58 -19.95
CA HIS A 577 4.39 9.33 -19.90
C HIS A 577 3.99 8.11 -20.75
N ARG A 578 4.59 7.92 -21.93
CA ARG A 578 4.36 6.71 -22.74
C ARG A 578 4.87 5.45 -22.04
N GLN A 579 6.07 5.50 -21.47
CA GLN A 579 6.64 4.35 -20.76
C GLN A 579 5.87 4.01 -19.48
N PHE A 580 5.25 4.98 -18.80
CA PHE A 580 4.39 4.69 -17.65
C PHE A 580 3.23 3.76 -18.02
N TRP A 581 2.54 4.05 -19.13
CA TRP A 581 1.44 3.20 -19.59
C TRP A 581 1.92 1.91 -20.27
N ASP A 582 3.13 1.89 -20.82
CA ASP A 582 3.77 0.65 -21.27
C ASP A 582 4.08 -0.28 -20.09
N ALA A 583 4.61 0.25 -18.98
CA ALA A 583 4.81 -0.53 -17.77
C ALA A 583 3.50 -1.16 -17.28
N VAL A 584 2.40 -0.40 -17.25
CA VAL A 584 1.09 -0.89 -16.78
C VAL A 584 0.49 -1.94 -17.73
N PHE A 585 0.45 -1.68 -19.04
CA PHE A 585 -0.30 -2.50 -20.01
C PHE A 585 0.57 -3.42 -20.87
N GLY A 586 1.78 -2.99 -21.20
CA GLY A 586 2.77 -3.78 -21.95
C GLY A 586 3.52 -4.77 -21.09
N GLU A 587 3.91 -4.38 -19.88
CA GLU A 587 4.75 -5.19 -18.98
C GLU A 587 3.98 -5.83 -17.82
N GLY A 588 2.78 -5.32 -17.52
CA GLY A 588 1.93 -5.80 -16.43
C GLY A 588 2.37 -5.32 -15.04
N ILE A 589 3.15 -4.24 -14.96
CA ILE A 589 3.58 -3.58 -13.73
C ILE A 589 2.47 -2.62 -13.28
N ARG A 590 1.61 -3.09 -12.36
CA ARG A 590 0.38 -2.35 -11.99
C ARG A 590 0.53 -1.42 -10.79
N ASN A 591 1.45 -1.67 -9.87
CA ASN A 591 1.67 -0.75 -8.73
C ASN A 591 2.21 0.57 -9.26
N ILE A 592 1.49 1.67 -9.02
CA ILE A 592 1.73 2.95 -9.71
C ILE A 592 3.11 3.55 -9.40
N GLY A 593 3.65 3.35 -8.20
CA GLY A 593 5.01 3.76 -7.86
C GLY A 593 6.08 2.96 -8.62
N ARG A 594 5.83 1.66 -8.82
CA ARG A 594 6.71 0.79 -9.60
C ARG A 594 6.66 1.11 -11.08
N ALA A 595 5.47 1.32 -11.64
CA ALA A 595 5.27 1.71 -13.03
C ALA A 595 5.96 3.04 -13.36
N LEU A 596 5.89 4.02 -12.45
CA LEU A 596 6.59 5.29 -12.62
C LEU A 596 8.11 5.11 -12.61
N GLN A 597 8.63 4.31 -11.69
CA GLN A 597 10.07 4.10 -11.60
C GLN A 597 10.61 3.30 -12.80
N ASP A 598 9.85 2.32 -13.28
CA ASP A 598 10.17 1.58 -14.50
C ASP A 598 10.24 2.51 -15.72
N ALA A 599 9.23 3.37 -15.89
CA ALA A 599 9.22 4.37 -16.96
C ALA A 599 10.43 5.31 -16.94
N LYS A 600 10.94 5.62 -15.74
CA LYS A 600 12.17 6.37 -15.56
C LYS A 600 13.38 5.55 -16.00
N GLU A 601 13.55 4.35 -15.45
CA GLU A 601 14.71 3.49 -15.64
C GLU A 601 14.89 3.02 -17.11
N GLU A 602 13.81 2.84 -17.85
CA GLU A 602 13.86 2.54 -19.29
C GLU A 602 14.58 3.64 -20.09
N ASN A 603 14.50 4.90 -19.64
CA ASN A 603 15.12 6.05 -20.30
C ASN A 603 16.56 6.35 -19.87
N VAL A 604 17.19 5.54 -18.99
CA VAL A 604 18.57 5.78 -18.50
C VAL A 604 19.59 5.91 -19.63
N GLY A 605 19.42 5.16 -20.72
CA GLY A 605 20.31 5.24 -21.89
C GLY A 605 20.24 6.57 -22.64
N SER A 606 19.17 7.34 -22.46
CA SER A 606 18.99 8.68 -23.03
C SER A 606 19.57 9.79 -22.13
N ILE A 607 20.05 9.48 -20.92
CA ILE A 607 20.68 10.44 -20.02
C ILE A 607 22.19 10.49 -20.28
N ASP A 608 22.69 11.67 -20.64
CA ASP A 608 24.11 11.93 -20.82
C ASP A 608 24.44 13.42 -20.56
N ARG A 609 25.66 13.84 -20.93
CA ARG A 609 26.13 15.24 -20.76
C ARG A 609 25.76 16.15 -21.93
N THR A 610 24.99 15.69 -22.90
CA THR A 610 24.51 16.51 -24.00
C THR A 610 23.38 17.43 -23.50
N THR A 611 23.06 18.46 -24.28
CA THR A 611 21.93 19.35 -23.99
C THR A 611 20.62 18.57 -23.82
N ASP A 612 20.41 17.56 -24.66
CA ASP A 612 19.20 16.76 -24.65
C ASP A 612 19.17 15.76 -23.50
N GLY A 613 20.27 15.03 -23.30
CA GLY A 613 20.40 14.08 -22.20
C GLY A 613 20.29 14.73 -20.82
N ASN A 614 20.69 15.99 -20.70
CA ASN A 614 20.45 16.76 -19.48
C ASN A 614 18.96 17.11 -19.26
N VAL A 615 18.16 17.33 -20.31
CA VAL A 615 16.71 17.52 -20.17
C VAL A 615 16.03 16.20 -19.83
N MET A 616 16.51 15.08 -20.37
CA MET A 616 16.07 13.76 -19.93
C MET A 616 16.33 13.57 -18.42
N ARG A 617 17.53 13.94 -17.91
CA ARG A 617 17.84 13.95 -16.46
C ARG A 617 16.90 14.86 -15.68
N PHE A 618 16.63 16.06 -16.20
CA PHE A 618 15.70 17.02 -15.58
C PHE A 618 14.32 16.39 -15.35
N CYS A 619 13.75 15.79 -16.39
CA CYS A 619 12.45 15.10 -16.30
C CYS A 619 12.50 13.87 -15.38
N PHE A 620 13.61 13.12 -15.38
CA PHE A 620 13.82 11.97 -14.49
C PHE A 620 13.68 12.38 -13.00
N TYR A 621 14.22 13.54 -12.64
CA TYR A 621 14.16 14.07 -11.28
C TYR A 621 12.81 14.69 -10.92
N GLU A 622 12.17 15.44 -11.83
CA GLU A 622 10.99 16.25 -11.49
C GLU A 622 9.65 15.51 -11.48
N ILE A 623 9.56 14.37 -12.18
CA ILE A 623 8.31 13.61 -12.29
C ILE A 623 8.13 12.84 -10.99
N ASN A 624 7.18 13.25 -10.15
CA ASN A 624 6.93 12.65 -8.83
C ASN A 624 5.50 12.09 -8.75
N LEU A 625 5.30 11.11 -7.86
CA LEU A 625 4.01 10.54 -7.53
C LEU A 625 3.47 11.18 -6.24
N LEU A 626 2.38 11.93 -6.34
CA LEU A 626 1.55 12.32 -5.20
C LEU A 626 0.46 11.25 -5.05
N GLY A 627 0.65 10.32 -4.13
CA GLY A 627 -0.15 9.11 -4.00
C GLY A 627 0.61 8.00 -3.27
N ASP A 628 -0.12 6.94 -2.91
CA ASP A 628 0.46 5.74 -2.31
C ASP A 628 1.14 4.88 -3.40
N PRO A 629 2.46 4.60 -3.30
CA PRO A 629 3.21 3.91 -4.35
C PRO A 629 2.89 2.41 -4.50
N GLU A 630 2.33 1.79 -3.45
CA GLU A 630 1.90 0.39 -3.48
C GLU A 630 0.57 0.24 -4.21
N THR A 631 -0.26 1.28 -4.26
CA THR A 631 -1.59 1.21 -4.91
C THR A 631 -1.49 0.62 -6.32
N SER A 632 -2.14 -0.52 -6.54
CA SER A 632 -2.22 -1.13 -7.85
C SER A 632 -3.25 -0.40 -8.71
N PHE A 633 -2.89 -0.05 -9.95
CA PHE A 633 -3.86 0.39 -10.94
C PHE A 633 -4.84 -0.75 -11.23
N HIS A 634 -6.11 -0.54 -10.86
CA HIS A 634 -7.18 -1.49 -11.11
C HIS A 634 -7.50 -1.52 -12.61
N GLN A 635 -7.53 -2.72 -13.16
CA GLN A 635 -8.06 -2.97 -14.49
C GLN A 635 -9.56 -3.29 -14.38
N PRO A 636 -10.37 -2.93 -15.38
CA PRO A 636 -11.76 -3.33 -15.40
C PRO A 636 -11.86 -4.85 -15.42
N PHE A 637 -12.73 -5.40 -14.59
CA PHE A 637 -13.03 -6.82 -14.65
C PHE A 637 -13.87 -7.08 -15.91
N THR A 638 -13.36 -7.90 -16.83
CA THR A 638 -13.99 -8.11 -18.16
C THR A 638 -14.56 -9.51 -18.37
N ALA A 639 -14.42 -10.41 -17.39
CA ALA A 639 -14.99 -11.75 -17.51
C ALA A 639 -16.52 -11.68 -17.43
N SER A 640 -17.21 -12.33 -18.37
CA SER A 640 -18.68 -12.49 -18.33
C SER A 640 -19.12 -13.14 -17.02
N HIS A 641 -18.43 -14.21 -16.62
CA HIS A 641 -18.75 -15.02 -15.44
C HIS A 641 -17.52 -15.12 -14.54
N ASN A 642 -17.71 -14.89 -13.22
CA ASN A 642 -16.71 -15.20 -12.19
C ASN A 642 -17.37 -15.28 -10.81
N LEU A 643 -17.29 -16.43 -10.15
CA LEU A 643 -17.85 -16.71 -8.83
C LEU A 643 -16.74 -17.00 -7.82
N GLU A 644 -16.49 -16.06 -6.94
CA GLU A 644 -15.46 -16.18 -5.91
C GLU A 644 -16.06 -16.55 -4.55
N ILE A 645 -15.37 -17.41 -3.80
CA ILE A 645 -15.60 -17.56 -2.36
C ILE A 645 -14.76 -16.53 -1.61
N VAL A 646 -15.38 -15.40 -1.25
CA VAL A 646 -14.71 -14.30 -0.53
C VAL A 646 -14.54 -14.56 0.96
N GLY A 647 -15.20 -15.59 1.51
CA GLY A 647 -15.03 -15.94 2.91
C GLY A 647 -15.68 -17.26 3.31
N MET A 648 -15.05 -17.93 4.28
CA MET A 648 -15.57 -19.10 4.96
C MET A 648 -15.30 -18.96 6.45
N ASP A 649 -16.35 -18.76 7.26
CA ASP A 649 -16.25 -18.85 8.72
C ASP A 649 -16.58 -20.27 9.18
N LEU A 650 -15.70 -20.84 9.99
CA LEU A 650 -15.73 -22.21 10.48
C LEU A 650 -14.97 -22.26 11.81
N PRO A 651 -15.52 -22.88 12.88
CA PRO A 651 -14.81 -23.01 14.15
C PRO A 651 -13.57 -23.90 13.99
N ARG A 652 -12.48 -23.51 14.65
CA ARG A 652 -11.20 -24.27 14.64
C ARG A 652 -11.31 -25.62 15.33
N TYR A 653 -12.24 -25.75 16.29
CA TYR A 653 -12.37 -26.92 17.14
C TYR A 653 -13.83 -27.37 17.23
N THR A 654 -14.08 -28.67 17.32
CA THR A 654 -15.39 -29.21 17.68
C THR A 654 -15.27 -30.54 18.43
N LYS A 655 -16.41 -31.09 18.87
CA LYS A 655 -16.51 -32.38 19.56
C LYS A 655 -17.00 -33.47 18.62
N PRO A 656 -16.68 -34.74 18.89
CA PRO A 656 -17.26 -35.86 18.19
C PRO A 656 -18.79 -35.75 18.11
N GLU A 657 -19.33 -35.89 16.90
CA GLU A 657 -20.77 -35.86 16.59
C GLU A 657 -21.48 -34.52 16.83
N LYS A 658 -20.75 -33.43 17.18
CA LYS A 658 -21.35 -32.10 17.33
C LYS A 658 -21.34 -31.39 15.97
N PRO A 659 -22.50 -31.08 15.37
CA PRO A 659 -22.55 -30.32 14.13
C PRO A 659 -22.01 -28.91 14.31
N VAL A 660 -21.22 -28.47 13.34
CA VAL A 660 -20.76 -27.09 13.19
C VAL A 660 -21.32 -26.51 11.90
N GLU A 661 -21.54 -25.20 11.91
CA GLU A 661 -22.00 -24.45 10.76
C GLU A 661 -20.81 -23.74 10.10
N ALA A 662 -20.67 -23.93 8.79
CA ALA A 662 -19.77 -23.21 7.92
C ALA A 662 -20.56 -22.08 7.23
N ARG A 663 -20.20 -20.84 7.53
CA ARG A 663 -20.81 -19.66 6.91
C ARG A 663 -19.93 -19.23 5.74
N ILE A 664 -20.43 -19.44 4.53
CA ILE A 664 -19.70 -19.22 3.27
C ILE A 664 -20.28 -17.99 2.58
N VAL A 665 -19.42 -17.08 2.13
CA VAL A 665 -19.81 -15.89 1.37
C VAL A 665 -19.29 -16.04 -0.05
N VAL A 666 -20.22 -16.01 -1.01
CA VAL A 666 -19.95 -16.09 -2.45
C VAL A 666 -20.22 -14.74 -3.09
N LYS A 667 -19.33 -14.31 -3.98
CA LYS A 667 -19.42 -13.05 -4.72
C LYS A 667 -19.40 -13.31 -6.22
N ASN A 668 -20.32 -12.69 -6.93
CA ASN A 668 -20.25 -12.63 -8.39
C ASN A 668 -19.40 -11.43 -8.80
N ARG A 669 -18.22 -11.69 -9.36
CA ARG A 669 -17.33 -10.69 -9.97
C ARG A 669 -17.56 -10.52 -11.46
N GLY A 670 -18.22 -11.48 -12.11
CA GLY A 670 -18.62 -11.43 -13.51
C GLY A 670 -19.46 -10.20 -13.83
N ILE A 671 -19.41 -9.76 -15.09
CA ILE A 671 -20.26 -8.66 -15.58
C ILE A 671 -21.71 -9.11 -15.87
N GLU A 672 -21.98 -10.43 -15.87
CA GLU A 672 -23.32 -11.00 -16.02
C GLU A 672 -23.92 -11.44 -14.67
N ASP A 673 -25.25 -11.46 -14.58
CA ASP A 673 -25.95 -12.05 -13.43
C ASP A 673 -25.88 -13.58 -13.53
N GLU A 674 -25.73 -14.25 -12.38
CA GLU A 674 -25.70 -15.72 -12.32
C GLU A 674 -26.99 -16.28 -11.74
N GLU A 675 -27.42 -17.42 -12.28
CA GLU A 675 -28.59 -18.16 -11.81
C GLU A 675 -28.17 -19.55 -11.30
N ASP A 676 -28.94 -20.10 -10.36
CA ASP A 676 -28.75 -21.46 -9.85
C ASP A 676 -27.30 -21.77 -9.36
N VAL A 677 -26.67 -20.82 -8.67
CA VAL A 677 -25.29 -20.94 -8.16
C VAL A 677 -25.23 -21.98 -7.04
N GLU A 678 -24.60 -23.13 -7.29
CA GLU A 678 -24.46 -24.22 -6.31
C GLU A 678 -23.20 -24.00 -5.45
N VAL A 679 -23.39 -23.90 -4.13
CA VAL A 679 -22.31 -23.80 -3.13
C VAL A 679 -22.25 -25.10 -2.34
N GLN A 680 -21.06 -25.66 -2.22
CA GLN A 680 -20.81 -26.98 -1.63
C GLN A 680 -19.77 -26.87 -0.50
N LEU A 681 -19.94 -27.71 0.53
CA LEU A 681 -18.94 -27.95 1.56
C LEU A 681 -18.40 -29.37 1.35
N LEU A 682 -17.11 -29.48 1.06
CA LEU A 682 -16.44 -30.74 0.77
C LEU A 682 -15.50 -31.14 1.91
N GLU A 683 -15.38 -32.44 2.13
CA GLU A 683 -14.32 -33.03 2.93
C GLU A 683 -13.57 -34.03 2.05
N ARG A 684 -12.27 -33.81 1.82
CA ARG A 684 -11.43 -34.66 0.95
C ARG A 684 -12.06 -34.89 -0.44
N GLY A 685 -12.66 -33.83 -1.01
CA GLY A 685 -13.34 -33.87 -2.30
C GLY A 685 -14.72 -34.54 -2.31
N VAL A 686 -15.28 -34.89 -1.15
CA VAL A 686 -16.63 -35.46 -1.02
C VAL A 686 -17.58 -34.39 -0.49
N VAL A 687 -18.65 -34.10 -1.23
CA VAL A 687 -19.71 -33.16 -0.81
C VAL A 687 -20.39 -33.66 0.46
N ARG A 688 -20.32 -32.85 1.53
CA ARG A 688 -20.94 -33.10 2.83
C ARG A 688 -22.26 -32.36 2.97
N ASP A 689 -22.33 -31.14 2.48
CA ASP A 689 -23.54 -30.33 2.43
C ASP A 689 -23.50 -29.36 1.24
N ARG A 690 -24.64 -28.81 0.84
CA ARG A 690 -24.75 -27.85 -0.26
C ARG A 690 -26.03 -27.03 -0.23
N GLU A 691 -25.99 -25.87 -0.85
CA GLU A 691 -27.13 -24.98 -1.08
C GLU A 691 -27.07 -24.38 -2.49
N ILE A 692 -28.22 -23.91 -3.00
CA ILE A 692 -28.30 -23.23 -4.29
C ILE A 692 -28.81 -21.81 -4.07
N ILE A 693 -28.05 -20.83 -4.50
CA ILE A 693 -28.46 -19.43 -4.59
C ILE A 693 -29.20 -19.27 -5.92
N SER A 694 -30.49 -18.96 -5.87
CA SER A 694 -31.33 -18.95 -7.08
C SER A 694 -30.90 -17.89 -8.10
N HIS A 695 -30.47 -16.71 -7.62
CA HIS A 695 -30.04 -15.59 -8.46
C HIS A 695 -28.99 -14.77 -7.69
N LEU A 696 -27.87 -14.48 -8.34
CA LEU A 696 -26.77 -13.68 -7.80
C LEU A 696 -26.36 -12.61 -8.83
N PRO A 697 -26.80 -11.35 -8.68
CA PRO A 697 -26.53 -10.32 -9.67
C PRO A 697 -25.04 -9.99 -9.78
N SER A 698 -24.62 -9.44 -10.91
CA SER A 698 -23.25 -8.95 -11.12
C SER A 698 -22.83 -7.98 -10.00
N GLY A 699 -21.65 -8.20 -9.44
CA GLY A 699 -21.13 -7.46 -8.27
C GLY A 699 -21.77 -7.83 -6.93
N GLY A 700 -22.84 -8.64 -6.94
CA GLY A 700 -23.59 -9.07 -5.77
C GLY A 700 -22.86 -10.10 -4.92
N SER A 701 -23.31 -10.28 -3.68
CA SER A 701 -22.81 -11.31 -2.77
C SER A 701 -23.95 -11.99 -2.04
N ALA A 702 -23.77 -13.27 -1.71
CA ALA A 702 -24.73 -14.06 -0.95
C ALA A 702 -24.01 -14.89 0.11
N GLU A 703 -24.71 -15.11 1.23
CA GLU A 703 -24.24 -15.95 2.33
C GLU A 703 -25.01 -17.28 2.32
N VAL A 704 -24.28 -18.37 2.51
CA VAL A 704 -24.78 -19.74 2.59
C VAL A 704 -24.33 -20.37 3.91
N ARG A 705 -25.20 -21.16 4.56
CA ARG A 705 -24.91 -21.83 5.83
C ARG A 705 -24.95 -23.34 5.64
N LEU A 706 -23.77 -23.97 5.61
CA LEU A 706 -23.62 -25.41 5.40
C LEU A 706 -23.19 -26.11 6.69
N THR A 707 -23.68 -27.32 6.95
CA THR A 707 -23.41 -28.05 8.18
C THR A 707 -22.39 -29.17 7.98
N TRP A 708 -21.46 -29.33 8.92
CA TRP A 708 -20.54 -30.47 8.97
C TRP A 708 -20.44 -31.08 10.37
N SER A 709 -20.21 -32.39 10.44
CA SER A 709 -19.95 -33.11 11.69
C SER A 709 -19.18 -34.40 11.41
N GLU A 710 -18.30 -34.80 12.32
CA GLU A 710 -17.62 -36.09 12.27
C GLU A 710 -17.46 -36.67 13.68
N ALA A 711 -17.35 -38.00 13.79
CA ALA A 711 -17.30 -38.72 15.06
C ALA A 711 -15.87 -39.07 15.49
N VAL A 712 -14.92 -39.04 14.55
CA VAL A 712 -13.53 -39.46 14.77
C VAL A 712 -12.67 -38.25 15.14
N GLU A 713 -11.81 -38.40 16.15
CA GLU A 713 -10.83 -37.37 16.53
C GLU A 713 -9.80 -37.16 15.42
N GLY A 714 -9.37 -35.90 15.27
CA GLY A 714 -8.34 -35.51 14.32
C GLY A 714 -8.64 -34.18 13.62
N THR A 715 -7.70 -33.74 12.80
CA THR A 715 -7.82 -32.53 11.98
C THR A 715 -8.45 -32.86 10.63
N TYR A 716 -9.49 -32.11 10.27
CA TYR A 716 -10.23 -32.24 9.02
C TYR A 716 -10.05 -30.96 8.22
N ASN A 717 -9.70 -31.10 6.95
CA ASN A 717 -9.69 -29.98 6.00
C ASN A 717 -11.03 -29.97 5.26
N LEU A 718 -11.77 -28.88 5.40
CA LEU A 718 -13.02 -28.62 4.70
C LEU A 718 -12.78 -27.58 3.61
N GLU A 719 -13.32 -27.84 2.43
CA GLU A 719 -13.25 -26.93 1.28
C GLU A 719 -14.67 -26.42 1.03
N ALA A 720 -14.89 -25.11 1.11
CA ALA A 720 -16.02 -24.48 0.46
C ALA A 720 -15.72 -24.40 -1.04
N TRP A 721 -16.69 -24.74 -1.87
CA TRP A 721 -16.57 -24.67 -3.33
C TRP A 721 -17.86 -24.18 -3.96
N VAL A 722 -17.77 -23.19 -4.85
CA VAL A 722 -18.89 -22.75 -5.69
C VAL A 722 -18.72 -23.32 -7.09
N ALA A 723 -19.77 -23.95 -7.61
CA ALA A 723 -19.72 -24.57 -8.92
C ALA A 723 -19.53 -23.51 -10.01
N PRO A 724 -18.56 -23.68 -10.93
CA PRO A 724 -18.31 -22.71 -11.98
C PRO A 724 -19.44 -22.71 -13.01
N GLN A 725 -19.73 -21.54 -13.54
CA GLN A 725 -20.72 -21.31 -14.59
C GLN A 725 -20.12 -21.57 -15.98
N ASP A 726 -20.98 -21.79 -16.98
CA ASP A 726 -20.53 -22.07 -18.35
C ASP A 726 -19.82 -20.84 -18.93
N GLY A 727 -18.53 -20.99 -19.26
CA GLY A 727 -17.71 -19.88 -19.73
C GLY A 727 -16.98 -19.09 -18.64
N GLU A 728 -17.05 -19.51 -17.39
CA GLU A 728 -16.23 -18.96 -16.31
C GLU A 728 -14.75 -19.35 -16.49
N GLU A 729 -13.88 -18.34 -16.66
CA GLU A 729 -12.45 -18.54 -16.92
C GLU A 729 -11.63 -18.63 -15.62
N PHE A 730 -12.07 -17.94 -14.58
CA PHE A 730 -11.44 -17.89 -13.26
C PHE A 730 -12.17 -18.89 -12.36
N THR A 731 -11.56 -20.07 -12.14
CA THR A 731 -12.18 -21.15 -11.34
C THR A 731 -11.34 -21.56 -10.14
N GLU A 732 -10.23 -20.85 -9.93
CA GLU A 732 -9.32 -21.05 -8.81
C GLU A 732 -9.84 -20.36 -7.55
N ASP A 733 -10.48 -19.20 -7.71
CA ASP A 733 -11.14 -18.39 -6.68
C ASP A 733 -12.50 -18.95 -6.22
N ASN A 734 -13.00 -19.97 -6.91
CA ASN A 734 -14.23 -20.68 -6.56
C ASN A 734 -14.09 -21.60 -5.34
N ARG A 735 -12.93 -21.66 -4.70
CA ARG A 735 -12.67 -22.56 -3.57
C ARG A 735 -12.02 -21.82 -2.40
N HIS A 736 -12.36 -22.22 -1.18
CA HIS A 736 -11.70 -21.76 0.03
C HIS A 736 -11.62 -22.91 1.03
N GLU A 737 -10.43 -23.15 1.60
CA GLU A 737 -10.23 -24.22 2.57
C GLU A 737 -10.12 -23.68 4.01
N LYS A 738 -10.63 -24.44 4.99
CA LYS A 738 -10.38 -24.24 6.42
C LYS A 738 -10.26 -25.57 7.12
N THR A 739 -9.48 -25.59 8.20
CA THR A 739 -9.34 -26.77 9.06
C THR A 739 -10.23 -26.68 10.29
N VAL A 740 -10.77 -27.83 10.70
CA VAL A 740 -11.48 -28.04 11.96
C VAL A 740 -10.92 -29.27 12.64
N GLU A 741 -10.61 -29.16 13.93
CA GLU A 741 -10.06 -30.27 14.72
C GLU A 741 -11.08 -30.83 15.71
N ILE A 742 -11.21 -32.15 15.72
CA ILE A 742 -12.09 -32.88 16.63
C ILE A 742 -11.30 -33.40 17.82
N PHE A 743 -11.71 -32.99 19.03
CA PHE A 743 -11.15 -33.42 20.31
C PHE A 743 -12.21 -34.08 21.19
N GLY A 744 -11.98 -35.32 21.64
CA GLY A 744 -12.92 -36.11 22.45
C GLY A 744 -12.66 -36.10 23.96
N ASN A 745 -11.76 -35.24 24.47
CA ASN A 745 -11.54 -35.14 25.91
C ASN A 745 -12.68 -34.38 26.60
N ARG A 746 -13.08 -34.83 27.80
CA ARG A 746 -14.36 -34.46 28.45
C ARG A 746 -14.41 -33.05 29.08
N SER A 747 -13.38 -32.23 28.93
CA SER A 747 -13.32 -30.88 29.50
C SER A 747 -12.35 -30.02 28.68
N LEU A 748 -12.83 -29.45 27.57
CA LEU A 748 -12.02 -28.57 26.73
C LEU A 748 -12.03 -27.16 27.33
N ILE A 749 -10.87 -26.66 27.75
CA ILE A 749 -10.67 -25.30 28.27
C ILE A 749 -10.11 -24.41 27.15
N LEU A 750 -10.70 -23.25 26.94
CA LEU A 750 -10.12 -22.19 26.11
C LEU A 750 -9.47 -21.15 27.03
N LEU A 751 -8.21 -20.80 26.77
CA LEU A 751 -7.52 -19.65 27.36
C LEU A 751 -7.52 -18.53 26.32
N VAL A 752 -8.19 -17.42 26.63
CA VAL A 752 -8.27 -16.22 25.80
C VAL A 752 -7.38 -15.16 26.41
N ASP A 753 -6.36 -14.79 25.65
CA ASP A 753 -5.39 -13.76 25.98
C ASP A 753 -5.85 -12.42 25.36
N ASP A 754 -6.40 -11.54 26.20
CA ASP A 754 -7.04 -10.27 25.82
C ASP A 754 -6.47 -9.10 26.64
N ASP A 755 -5.14 -9.10 26.82
CA ASP A 755 -4.42 -8.21 27.74
C ASP A 755 -3.54 -7.13 27.08
N GLU A 756 -3.80 -6.85 25.79
CA GLU A 756 -3.08 -5.88 24.95
C GLU A 756 -1.60 -6.27 24.69
N GLY A 757 -1.31 -7.58 24.62
CA GLY A 757 -0.01 -8.13 24.25
C GLY A 757 0.99 -8.22 25.40
N ALA A 758 0.50 -8.31 26.63
CA ALA A 758 1.33 -8.54 27.81
C ALA A 758 1.55 -10.06 28.02
N ASP A 759 2.66 -10.44 28.65
CA ASP A 759 2.99 -11.86 28.86
C ASP A 759 2.27 -12.48 30.10
N TYR A 760 1.03 -12.06 30.42
CA TYR A 760 0.34 -12.52 31.62
C TYR A 760 -0.31 -13.91 31.46
N GLU A 761 -0.64 -14.32 30.25
CA GLU A 761 -1.14 -15.65 29.92
C GLU A 761 -0.21 -16.76 30.43
N THR A 762 1.11 -16.50 30.47
CA THR A 762 2.11 -17.44 31.02
C THR A 762 1.83 -17.90 32.46
N TYR A 763 1.17 -17.07 33.28
CA TYR A 763 0.80 -17.43 34.66
C TYR A 763 -0.40 -18.39 34.71
N TYR A 764 -1.35 -18.22 33.79
CA TYR A 764 -2.51 -19.08 33.63
C TYR A 764 -2.09 -20.44 33.07
N GLU A 765 -1.25 -20.44 32.03
CA GLU A 765 -0.69 -21.65 31.41
C GLU A 765 0.09 -22.52 32.41
N ARG A 766 0.93 -21.90 33.25
CA ARG A 766 1.66 -22.60 34.31
C ARG A 766 0.72 -23.26 35.31
N ALA A 767 -0.31 -22.54 35.76
CA ALA A 767 -1.28 -23.05 36.72
C ALA A 767 -2.16 -24.18 36.13
N LEU A 768 -2.57 -24.06 34.86
CA LEU A 768 -3.30 -25.10 34.13
C LEU A 768 -2.44 -26.36 33.97
N THR A 769 -1.18 -26.19 33.54
CA THR A 769 -0.22 -27.29 33.34
C THR A 769 0.13 -27.98 34.65
N ALA A 770 0.36 -27.23 35.74
CA ALA A 770 0.65 -27.78 37.06
C ALA A 770 -0.49 -28.66 37.60
N ASN A 771 -1.73 -28.35 37.21
CA ASN A 771 -2.92 -29.13 37.55
C ASN A 771 -3.29 -30.22 36.53
N GLY A 772 -2.52 -30.35 35.45
CA GLY A 772 -2.74 -31.37 34.42
C GLY A 772 -3.96 -31.13 33.53
N TYR A 773 -4.41 -29.88 33.41
CA TYR A 773 -5.48 -29.51 32.50
C TYR A 773 -4.95 -29.29 31.09
N ALA A 774 -5.65 -29.86 30.10
CA ALA A 774 -5.41 -29.55 28.70
C ALA A 774 -6.24 -28.31 28.31
N TYR A 775 -5.64 -27.41 27.54
CA TYR A 775 -6.28 -26.18 27.07
C TYR A 775 -5.85 -25.85 25.64
N ALA A 776 -6.67 -25.08 24.94
CA ALA A 776 -6.28 -24.35 23.73
C ALA A 776 -6.07 -22.87 24.11
N LYS A 777 -5.14 -22.19 23.44
CA LYS A 777 -4.88 -20.75 23.62
C LYS A 777 -5.26 -20.00 22.34
N VAL A 778 -5.87 -18.83 22.48
CA VAL A 778 -6.03 -17.84 21.41
C VAL A 778 -5.50 -16.48 21.90
N GLU A 779 -4.87 -15.74 20.99
CA GLU A 779 -4.20 -14.45 21.27
C GLU A 779 -5.09 -13.25 20.88
N GLU A 780 -6.32 -13.52 20.43
CA GLU A 780 -7.31 -12.53 20.04
C GLU A 780 -8.69 -12.99 20.55
N PRO A 781 -9.60 -12.05 20.88
CA PRO A 781 -10.97 -12.38 21.28
C PRO A 781 -11.70 -13.29 20.26
N PRO A 782 -12.11 -14.51 20.65
CA PRO A 782 -12.73 -15.46 19.73
C PRO A 782 -14.20 -15.10 19.42
N GLY A 783 -14.64 -15.47 18.21
CA GLY A 783 -16.04 -15.37 17.81
C GLY A 783 -16.96 -16.37 18.55
N GLU A 784 -18.28 -16.17 18.44
CA GLU A 784 -19.30 -17.02 19.07
C GLU A 784 -19.14 -18.53 18.76
N SER A 785 -18.90 -18.88 17.49
CA SER A 785 -18.79 -20.27 17.03
C SER A 785 -17.62 -21.01 17.68
N GLU A 786 -16.50 -20.32 17.90
CA GLU A 786 -15.33 -20.85 18.58
C GLU A 786 -15.62 -21.03 20.08
N LEU A 787 -16.16 -20.01 20.77
CA LEU A 787 -16.53 -20.10 22.18
C LEU A 787 -17.47 -21.27 22.47
N LEU A 788 -18.50 -21.47 21.63
CA LEU A 788 -19.47 -22.55 21.78
C LEU A 788 -18.86 -23.95 21.69
N SER A 789 -17.61 -24.10 21.25
CA SER A 789 -16.92 -25.37 21.12
C SER A 789 -16.26 -25.84 22.43
N PHE A 790 -16.14 -24.95 23.42
CA PHE A 790 -15.49 -25.20 24.71
C PHE A 790 -16.50 -25.35 25.86
N ASP A 791 -16.12 -26.09 26.91
CA ASP A 791 -16.95 -26.26 28.11
C ASP A 791 -16.67 -25.18 29.17
N CYS A 792 -15.44 -24.67 29.15
CA CYS A 792 -14.92 -23.67 30.06
C CYS A 792 -14.05 -22.71 29.27
N VAL A 793 -14.29 -21.41 29.43
CA VAL A 793 -13.49 -20.33 28.87
C VAL A 793 -12.82 -19.62 30.03
N ILE A 794 -11.52 -19.40 29.94
CA ILE A 794 -10.72 -18.58 30.84
C ILE A 794 -10.32 -17.37 30.03
N TRP A 795 -10.78 -16.19 30.44
CA TRP A 795 -10.57 -14.92 29.75
C TRP A 795 -9.78 -14.00 30.66
N LEU A 796 -8.57 -13.63 30.23
CA LEU A 796 -7.71 -12.71 30.95
C LEU A 796 -7.63 -11.37 30.21
N THR A 797 -7.84 -10.27 30.94
CA THR A 797 -7.61 -8.90 30.41
C THR A 797 -6.41 -8.22 31.05
N GLY A 798 -5.78 -8.86 32.04
CA GLY A 798 -4.56 -8.35 32.67
C GLY A 798 -4.68 -6.92 33.20
N ARG A 799 -3.92 -6.01 32.56
CA ARG A 799 -3.89 -4.56 32.84
C ARG A 799 -4.68 -3.72 31.83
N ASP A 800 -5.29 -4.33 30.83
CA ASP A 800 -6.07 -3.61 29.82
C ASP A 800 -7.21 -2.85 30.51
N PHE A 801 -7.26 -1.54 30.26
CA PHE A 801 -8.34 -0.65 30.66
C PHE A 801 -8.88 0.18 29.48
N THR A 802 -8.45 -0.09 28.25
CA THR A 802 -8.87 0.64 27.04
C THR A 802 -9.81 -0.20 26.18
N THR A 803 -9.54 -1.50 26.04
CA THR A 803 -10.29 -2.46 25.21
C THR A 803 -10.88 -3.62 26.00
N ALA A 804 -10.61 -3.72 27.30
CA ALA A 804 -11.05 -4.85 28.12
C ALA A 804 -12.56 -5.14 27.99
N LEU A 805 -12.88 -6.31 27.42
CA LEU A 805 -14.22 -6.82 27.21
C LEU A 805 -15.09 -5.87 26.35
N THR A 806 -14.75 -5.72 25.07
CA THR A 806 -15.47 -4.83 24.14
C THR A 806 -16.96 -5.19 23.99
N GLY A 807 -17.72 -4.31 23.31
CA GLY A 807 -19.13 -4.57 23.06
C GLY A 807 -19.41 -5.86 22.26
N ASP A 808 -18.48 -6.31 21.41
CA ASP A 808 -18.58 -7.58 20.69
C ASP A 808 -18.25 -8.77 21.59
N ASP A 809 -17.24 -8.67 22.42
CA ASP A 809 -16.84 -9.72 23.37
C ASP A 809 -17.97 -10.03 24.34
N GLN A 810 -18.60 -8.97 24.88
CA GLN A 810 -19.75 -9.10 25.76
C GLN A 810 -20.94 -9.78 25.06
N ARG A 811 -21.18 -9.50 23.77
CA ARG A 811 -22.24 -10.17 22.99
C ARG A 811 -21.93 -11.65 22.78
N ASN A 812 -20.70 -11.98 22.41
CA ASN A 812 -20.27 -13.36 22.15
C ASN A 812 -20.28 -14.20 23.45
N LEU A 813 -19.77 -13.64 24.55
CA LEU A 813 -19.78 -14.28 25.87
C LEU A 813 -21.19 -14.45 26.42
N ALA A 814 -22.09 -13.48 26.23
CA ALA A 814 -23.49 -13.62 26.61
C ALA A 814 -24.15 -14.81 25.92
N ARG A 815 -23.96 -14.96 24.60
CA ARG A 815 -24.49 -16.09 23.82
C ARG A 815 -23.87 -17.42 24.26
N TYR A 816 -22.58 -17.45 24.52
CA TYR A 816 -21.89 -18.62 25.06
C TYR A 816 -22.46 -19.06 26.42
N LEU A 817 -22.69 -18.11 27.33
CA LEU A 817 -23.28 -18.37 28.65
C LEU A 817 -24.74 -18.80 28.55
N ASP A 818 -25.53 -18.21 27.65
CA ASP A 818 -26.92 -18.61 27.38
C ASP A 818 -27.01 -20.04 26.83
N ALA A 819 -26.03 -20.46 26.03
CA ALA A 819 -25.89 -21.83 25.54
C ALA A 819 -25.40 -22.82 26.62
N GLY A 820 -25.10 -22.32 27.82
CA GLY A 820 -24.72 -23.10 28.98
C GLY A 820 -23.23 -23.20 29.25
N GLY A 821 -22.45 -22.27 28.71
CA GLY A 821 -21.01 -22.16 28.96
C GLY A 821 -20.63 -21.90 30.43
N SER A 822 -19.35 -22.08 30.72
CA SER A 822 -18.72 -21.68 31.98
C SER A 822 -17.56 -20.73 31.73
N LEU A 823 -17.43 -19.67 32.54
CA LEU A 823 -16.44 -18.60 32.34
C LEU A 823 -15.61 -18.35 33.61
N PHE A 824 -14.29 -18.28 33.49
CA PHE A 824 -13.42 -17.62 34.45
C PHE A 824 -12.94 -16.30 33.83
N LEU A 825 -13.37 -15.17 34.37
CA LEU A 825 -12.97 -13.84 33.92
C LEU A 825 -12.06 -13.20 34.95
N SER A 826 -10.90 -12.71 34.52
CA SER A 826 -9.88 -12.16 35.40
C SER A 826 -9.21 -10.94 34.77
N GLY A 827 -9.12 -9.86 35.53
CA GLY A 827 -8.49 -8.63 35.09
C GLY A 827 -8.79 -7.50 36.05
N GLN A 828 -7.89 -6.51 36.08
CA GLN A 828 -8.18 -5.26 36.77
C GLN A 828 -9.04 -4.36 35.86
N ASP A 829 -9.80 -3.43 36.45
CA ASP A 829 -10.58 -2.40 35.75
C ASP A 829 -11.64 -2.82 34.72
N ILE A 830 -11.96 -4.11 34.58
CA ILE A 830 -13.13 -4.55 33.81
C ILE A 830 -14.40 -3.82 34.26
N GLY A 831 -14.55 -3.59 35.58
CA GLY A 831 -15.65 -2.79 36.13
C GLY A 831 -15.59 -1.31 35.75
N TYR A 832 -14.41 -0.70 35.73
CA TYR A 832 -14.26 0.70 35.33
C TYR A 832 -14.81 0.94 33.92
N ASN A 833 -14.53 0.02 32.99
CA ASN A 833 -14.96 0.12 31.60
C ASN A 833 -16.41 -0.32 31.36
N SER A 834 -16.83 -1.39 32.02
CA SER A 834 -18.05 -2.11 31.65
C SER A 834 -19.15 -2.10 32.71
N HIS A 835 -19.01 -1.40 33.84
CA HIS A 835 -20.02 -1.42 34.92
C HIS A 835 -21.43 -0.99 34.50
N ALA A 836 -21.56 -0.17 33.45
CA ALA A 836 -22.86 0.27 32.94
C ALA A 836 -23.50 -0.74 31.96
N SER A 837 -22.79 -1.81 31.58
CA SER A 837 -23.25 -2.75 30.57
C SER A 837 -24.26 -3.75 31.11
N GLU A 838 -25.11 -4.26 30.22
CA GLU A 838 -26.04 -5.34 30.55
C GLU A 838 -25.28 -6.62 30.91
N PHE A 839 -24.14 -6.90 30.29
CA PHE A 839 -23.33 -8.07 30.61
C PHE A 839 -22.84 -8.04 32.07
N TYR A 840 -22.33 -6.89 32.53
CA TYR A 840 -21.83 -6.73 33.89
C TYR A 840 -22.95 -6.92 34.94
N ARG A 841 -24.12 -6.35 34.69
CA ARG A 841 -25.29 -6.46 35.59
C ARG A 841 -25.97 -7.83 35.53
N ASP A 842 -26.19 -8.38 34.34
CA ASP A 842 -27.10 -9.51 34.11
C ASP A 842 -26.37 -10.87 34.05
N TYR A 843 -25.09 -10.89 33.67
CA TYR A 843 -24.26 -12.11 33.64
C TYR A 843 -23.27 -12.19 34.80
N LEU A 844 -22.44 -11.15 35.02
CA LEU A 844 -21.54 -11.14 36.18
C LEU A 844 -22.29 -10.94 37.50
N GLN A 845 -23.51 -10.36 37.45
CA GLN A 845 -24.41 -10.20 38.58
C GLN A 845 -23.75 -9.48 39.78
N VAL A 846 -23.00 -8.44 39.45
CA VAL A 846 -22.30 -7.57 40.40
C VAL A 846 -22.56 -6.10 40.10
N GLU A 847 -22.44 -5.27 41.13
CA GLU A 847 -22.31 -3.83 41.02
C GLU A 847 -20.85 -3.42 41.29
N TYR A 848 -20.36 -2.48 40.50
CA TYR A 848 -19.07 -1.85 40.71
C TYR A 848 -19.17 -0.83 41.84
N VAL A 849 -18.34 -0.95 42.87
CA VAL A 849 -18.42 -0.11 44.07
C VAL A 849 -17.36 0.98 44.03
N LYS A 850 -16.11 0.59 43.79
CA LYS A 850 -14.96 1.47 43.94
C LYS A 850 -13.81 1.00 43.06
N ASP A 851 -13.23 1.96 42.36
CA ASP A 851 -11.93 1.82 41.72
C ASP A 851 -10.83 1.79 42.78
N SER A 852 -9.86 0.89 42.60
CA SER A 852 -8.58 0.93 43.30
C SER A 852 -8.69 0.98 44.83
N THR A 853 -8.92 -0.18 45.45
CA THR A 853 -9.03 -0.29 46.92
C THR A 853 -7.77 0.14 47.65
N GLY A 854 -6.60 -0.01 47.00
CA GLY A 854 -5.28 0.14 47.60
C GLY A 854 -4.94 -0.98 48.59
N VAL A 855 -5.73 -2.06 48.60
CA VAL A 855 -5.55 -3.22 49.47
C VAL A 855 -5.12 -4.41 48.61
N TYR A 856 -3.95 -4.99 48.93
CA TYR A 856 -3.33 -6.07 48.15
C TYR A 856 -3.41 -7.43 48.84
N VAL A 857 -4.18 -7.55 49.93
CA VAL A 857 -4.38 -8.80 50.66
C VAL A 857 -5.86 -9.12 50.71
N LEU A 858 -6.23 -10.33 50.29
CA LEU A 858 -7.61 -10.80 50.26
C LEU A 858 -7.77 -12.06 51.12
N ASP A 859 -8.79 -12.08 51.94
CA ASP A 859 -9.18 -13.27 52.71
C ASP A 859 -10.27 -14.04 51.97
N GLY A 860 -10.16 -15.36 52.02
CA GLY A 860 -11.16 -16.28 51.51
C GLY A 860 -12.33 -16.48 52.46
N VAL A 861 -13.45 -16.95 51.91
CA VAL A 861 -14.70 -17.14 52.66
C VAL A 861 -14.79 -18.56 53.19
N ALA A 862 -15.01 -18.70 54.50
CA ALA A 862 -15.13 -20.00 55.15
C ALA A 862 -16.25 -20.85 54.52
N GLY A 863 -15.90 -22.05 54.08
CA GLY A 863 -16.80 -23.02 53.44
C GLY A 863 -17.08 -22.79 51.96
N ASP A 864 -16.50 -21.77 51.31
CA ASP A 864 -16.59 -21.59 49.86
C ASP A 864 -15.68 -22.59 49.11
N PRO A 865 -16.15 -23.26 48.04
CA PRO A 865 -15.37 -24.28 47.34
C PRO A 865 -14.08 -23.75 46.69
N ILE A 866 -13.98 -22.45 46.43
CA ILE A 866 -12.80 -21.84 45.82
C ILE A 866 -11.90 -21.25 46.90
N SER A 867 -12.43 -20.46 47.83
CA SER A 867 -11.59 -19.64 48.70
C SER A 867 -11.44 -20.12 50.15
N ASP A 868 -12.09 -21.22 50.56
CA ASP A 868 -12.02 -21.70 51.94
C ASP A 868 -10.57 -21.92 52.42
N GLY A 869 -10.25 -21.26 53.54
CA GLY A 869 -8.94 -21.34 54.20
C GLY A 869 -7.79 -20.61 53.49
N MET A 870 -8.06 -19.80 52.46
CA MET A 870 -7.04 -19.08 51.70
C MET A 870 -6.90 -17.61 52.15
N THR A 871 -5.67 -17.11 52.11
CA THR A 871 -5.37 -15.66 52.14
C THR A 871 -4.43 -15.40 50.98
N LEU A 872 -4.84 -14.55 50.04
CA LEU A 872 -4.07 -14.19 48.86
C LEU A 872 -3.40 -12.85 49.06
N GLU A 873 -2.16 -12.71 48.61
CA GLU A 873 -1.50 -11.43 48.45
C GLU A 873 -1.25 -11.21 46.94
N ILE A 874 -1.66 -10.06 46.43
CA ILE A 874 -1.65 -9.73 44.98
C ILE A 874 -0.58 -8.67 44.65
N SER A 875 0.52 -8.67 45.40
CA SER A 875 1.71 -7.87 45.12
C SER A 875 2.99 -8.59 45.52
N GLY A 876 4.07 -8.35 44.77
CA GLY A 876 5.39 -8.94 44.96
C GLY A 876 5.47 -10.45 44.67
N GLY A 877 6.39 -11.12 45.38
CA GLY A 877 6.59 -12.57 45.29
C GLY A 877 7.04 -13.06 43.90
N ASP A 878 6.43 -14.15 43.42
CA ASP A 878 6.62 -14.67 42.06
C ASP A 878 5.43 -14.38 41.13
N GLY A 879 4.51 -13.51 41.56
CA GLY A 879 3.44 -12.97 40.74
C GLY A 879 3.95 -11.88 39.80
N ALA A 880 3.09 -11.44 38.88
CA ALA A 880 3.44 -10.43 37.87
C ALA A 880 3.75 -9.04 38.45
N ASP A 881 3.53 -8.83 39.75
CA ASP A 881 3.60 -7.53 40.43
C ASP A 881 2.83 -6.45 39.66
N SER A 882 1.67 -6.88 39.14
CA SER A 882 0.93 -6.16 38.11
C SER A 882 -0.35 -5.50 38.57
N GLN A 883 -0.68 -5.63 39.85
CA GLN A 883 -1.87 -5.05 40.41
C GLN A 883 -1.69 -3.56 40.68
N TYR A 884 -2.30 -2.71 39.86
CA TYR A 884 -2.34 -1.28 40.09
C TYR A 884 -3.73 -0.81 40.51
N TRP A 885 -4.77 -1.40 39.92
CA TRP A 885 -6.15 -0.93 40.09
C TRP A 885 -7.10 -2.05 40.58
N PRO A 886 -6.88 -2.58 41.80
CA PRO A 886 -7.76 -3.63 42.35
C PRO A 886 -9.15 -3.05 42.62
N SER A 887 -10.16 -3.55 41.92
CA SER A 887 -11.52 -3.02 41.97
C SER A 887 -12.36 -3.71 43.05
N GLU A 888 -13.23 -2.95 43.71
CA GLU A 888 -14.23 -3.45 44.65
C GLU A 888 -15.57 -3.66 43.95
N ILE A 889 -16.15 -4.84 44.17
CA ILE A 889 -17.44 -5.25 43.60
C ILE A 889 -18.40 -5.72 44.69
N ILE A 890 -19.70 -5.77 44.40
CA ILE A 890 -20.70 -6.35 45.30
C ILE A 890 -21.66 -7.27 44.52
N PRO A 891 -21.89 -8.52 44.98
CA PRO A 891 -22.93 -9.39 44.42
C PRO A 891 -24.32 -8.78 44.58
N ILE A 892 -25.13 -8.77 43.52
CA ILE A 892 -26.48 -8.14 43.53
C ILE A 892 -27.65 -9.12 43.49
N THR A 893 -27.39 -10.43 43.39
CA THR A 893 -28.44 -11.46 43.36
C THR A 893 -28.16 -12.62 44.32
N ALA A 894 -29.14 -13.52 44.47
CA ALA A 894 -28.94 -14.76 45.23
C ALA A 894 -28.11 -15.82 44.48
N TYR A 895 -27.80 -15.61 43.19
CA TYR A 895 -26.98 -16.52 42.38
C TYR A 895 -25.49 -16.16 42.44
N ALA A 896 -25.17 -14.91 42.79
CA ALA A 896 -23.82 -14.42 42.94
C ALA A 896 -23.37 -14.48 44.41
N THR A 897 -22.17 -15.02 44.66
CA THR A 897 -21.57 -15.13 45.99
C THR A 897 -20.17 -14.53 45.98
N GLY A 898 -19.88 -13.61 46.91
CA GLY A 898 -18.52 -13.10 47.10
C GLY A 898 -17.60 -14.19 47.65
N ILE A 899 -16.42 -14.34 47.05
CA ILE A 899 -15.48 -15.43 47.36
C ILE A 899 -14.13 -14.94 47.89
N PHE A 900 -13.68 -13.74 47.53
CA PHE A 900 -12.50 -13.13 48.16
C PHE A 900 -12.83 -11.69 48.55
N ASN A 901 -12.53 -11.32 49.80
CA ASN A 901 -12.69 -9.95 50.29
C ASN A 901 -11.34 -9.32 50.58
N TYR A 902 -11.16 -8.06 50.18
CA TYR A 902 -10.01 -7.28 50.58
C TYR A 902 -10.02 -7.08 52.11
N GLN A 903 -8.86 -7.17 52.75
CA GLN A 903 -8.76 -6.99 54.20
C GLN A 903 -9.20 -5.57 54.60
N ASN A 904 -10.31 -5.49 55.34
CA ASN A 904 -10.96 -4.25 55.77
C ASN A 904 -11.60 -3.40 54.65
N ASP A 905 -11.86 -3.99 53.47
CA ASP A 905 -12.62 -3.36 52.37
C ASP A 905 -13.67 -4.35 51.83
N GLY A 906 -14.24 -4.11 50.63
CA GLY A 906 -15.26 -4.98 50.02
C GLY A 906 -14.74 -6.22 49.27
N TRP A 907 -15.55 -6.74 48.35
CA TRP A 907 -15.24 -7.97 47.60
C TRP A 907 -14.34 -7.69 46.40
N GLY A 908 -13.35 -8.56 46.19
CA GLY A 908 -12.49 -8.57 45.01
C GLY A 908 -12.81 -9.69 44.01
N ALA A 909 -13.58 -10.69 44.43
CA ALA A 909 -14.01 -11.77 43.54
C ALA A 909 -15.40 -12.31 43.90
N VAL A 910 -16.09 -12.81 42.88
CA VAL A 910 -17.38 -13.48 43.01
C VAL A 910 -17.42 -14.78 42.20
N ARG A 911 -18.31 -15.69 42.59
CA ARG A 911 -18.80 -16.76 41.72
C ARG A 911 -20.30 -16.64 41.51
N VAL A 912 -20.75 -16.89 40.29
CA VAL A 912 -22.15 -16.91 39.89
C VAL A 912 -22.52 -18.33 39.47
N GLU A 913 -23.60 -18.87 40.01
CA GLU A 913 -24.15 -20.15 39.57
C GLU A 913 -25.65 -20.03 39.32
N THR A 914 -26.05 -20.20 38.06
CA THR A 914 -27.45 -20.26 37.65
C THR A 914 -27.81 -21.68 37.24
N GLY A 915 -29.09 -21.91 36.92
CA GLY A 915 -29.51 -23.17 36.27
C GLY A 915 -28.94 -23.34 34.86
N THR A 916 -28.38 -22.27 34.27
CA THR A 916 -27.96 -22.21 32.87
C THR A 916 -26.45 -22.08 32.71
N TYR A 917 -25.74 -21.28 33.52
CA TYR A 917 -24.30 -21.01 33.37
C TYR A 917 -23.59 -20.86 34.72
N ARG A 918 -22.25 -20.86 34.67
CA ARG A 918 -21.38 -20.58 35.82
C ARG A 918 -20.30 -19.57 35.48
N ILE A 919 -20.01 -18.66 36.41
CA ILE A 919 -18.93 -17.68 36.27
C ILE A 919 -18.10 -17.64 37.54
N VAL A 920 -16.79 -17.51 37.41
CA VAL A 920 -15.91 -16.96 38.44
C VAL A 920 -15.36 -15.65 37.88
N TYR A 921 -15.49 -14.56 38.63
CA TYR A 921 -15.01 -13.24 38.21
C TYR A 921 -14.09 -12.65 39.28
N PHE A 922 -12.86 -12.34 38.90
CA PHE A 922 -11.90 -11.60 39.71
C PHE A 922 -11.80 -10.17 39.18
N ALA A 923 -12.03 -9.19 40.05
CA ALA A 923 -11.85 -7.76 39.76
C ALA A 923 -10.40 -7.29 40.04
N PHE A 924 -9.47 -8.25 39.99
CA PHE A 924 -8.03 -8.12 40.14
C PHE A 924 -7.37 -9.18 39.24
N GLY A 925 -6.09 -8.99 38.92
CA GLY A 925 -5.35 -9.92 38.07
C GLY A 925 -5.00 -11.23 38.80
N PHE A 926 -5.43 -12.38 38.27
CA PHE A 926 -4.98 -13.69 38.76
C PHE A 926 -3.45 -13.83 38.66
N GLU A 927 -2.84 -13.25 37.63
CA GLU A 927 -1.39 -13.20 37.44
C GLU A 927 -0.66 -12.46 38.57
N ALA A 928 -1.35 -11.57 39.29
CA ALA A 928 -0.77 -10.76 40.37
C ALA A 928 -0.67 -11.51 41.71
N ILE A 929 -1.39 -12.63 41.89
CA ILE A 929 -1.28 -13.47 43.10
C ILE A 929 0.19 -13.85 43.28
N ASN A 930 0.79 -13.57 44.43
CA ASN A 930 2.23 -13.50 44.59
C ASN A 930 2.95 -14.84 44.84
N SER A 931 2.21 -15.95 44.77
CA SER A 931 2.73 -17.30 44.95
C SER A 931 2.18 -18.26 43.90
N SER A 932 3.07 -18.94 43.18
CA SER A 932 2.72 -20.02 42.25
C SER A 932 1.88 -21.12 42.91
N SER A 933 2.14 -21.49 44.17
CA SER A 933 1.33 -22.51 44.86
C SER A 933 -0.11 -22.05 45.10
N ASP A 934 -0.31 -20.75 45.36
CA ASP A 934 -1.65 -20.20 45.54
C ASP A 934 -2.35 -20.07 44.19
N ARG A 935 -1.65 -19.64 43.13
CA ARG A 935 -2.18 -19.65 41.76
C ARG A 935 -2.60 -21.05 41.32
N ASP A 936 -1.76 -22.06 41.55
CA ASP A 936 -2.05 -23.45 41.23
C ASP A 936 -3.32 -23.93 41.97
N GLU A 937 -3.43 -23.64 43.27
CA GLU A 937 -4.59 -24.06 44.07
C GLU A 937 -5.87 -23.32 43.69
N VAL A 938 -5.79 -22.01 43.42
CA VAL A 938 -6.93 -21.22 42.92
C VAL A 938 -7.39 -21.76 41.57
N MET A 939 -6.48 -21.92 40.59
CA MET A 939 -6.82 -22.44 39.27
C MET A 939 -7.46 -23.83 39.37
N ARG A 940 -6.90 -24.72 40.21
CA ARG A 940 -7.46 -26.05 40.46
C ARG A 940 -8.91 -25.99 40.92
N ARG A 941 -9.21 -25.13 41.90
CA ARG A 941 -10.54 -25.01 42.49
C ARG A 941 -11.52 -24.29 41.56
N VAL A 942 -11.09 -23.25 40.86
CA VAL A 942 -11.89 -22.56 39.84
C VAL A 942 -12.30 -23.52 38.73
N VAL A 943 -11.35 -24.20 38.09
CA VAL A 943 -11.65 -25.15 37.02
C VAL A 943 -12.51 -26.30 37.55
N SER A 944 -12.23 -26.81 38.75
CA SER A 944 -13.07 -27.85 39.37
C SER A 944 -14.51 -27.39 39.59
N GLU A 945 -14.74 -26.13 39.97
CA GLU A 945 -16.09 -25.60 40.20
C GLU A 945 -16.83 -25.33 38.90
N LEU A 946 -16.13 -24.78 37.89
CA LEU A 946 -16.73 -24.50 36.57
C LEU A 946 -17.08 -25.80 35.83
N THR A 947 -16.20 -26.80 35.88
CA THR A 947 -16.36 -28.06 35.12
C THR A 947 -17.09 -29.17 35.88
N ARG A 948 -17.44 -28.99 37.16
CA ARG A 948 -18.15 -30.04 37.91
C ARG A 948 -19.45 -30.42 37.20
N PRO A 949 -19.84 -31.71 37.18
CA PRO A 949 -21.12 -32.12 36.61
C PRO A 949 -22.24 -31.31 37.24
N ARG A 950 -23.12 -30.77 36.41
CA ARG A 950 -24.36 -30.17 36.90
C ARG A 950 -25.16 -31.31 37.49
N GLY A 951 -25.28 -31.32 38.82
CA GLY A 951 -26.11 -32.31 39.49
C GLY A 951 -27.51 -32.29 38.88
N GLU A 952 -28.12 -33.46 38.67
CA GLU A 952 -29.56 -33.52 38.55
C GLU A 952 -30.12 -32.78 39.76
N LEU A 953 -30.66 -31.59 39.54
CA LEU A 953 -31.40 -30.85 40.56
C LEU A 953 -32.60 -31.72 40.90
N SER A 954 -32.42 -32.57 41.91
CA SER A 954 -33.49 -33.17 42.66
C SER A 954 -34.30 -32.02 43.23
N ASP A 955 -35.39 -31.71 42.54
CA ASP A 955 -36.61 -31.11 43.08
C ASP A 955 -36.42 -30.21 44.30
N LEU A 956 -35.78 -29.05 44.10
CA LEU A 956 -35.98 -27.88 44.98
C LEU A 956 -37.22 -27.07 44.55
N SER A 957 -38.22 -27.73 43.95
CA SER A 957 -39.59 -27.18 43.84
C SER A 957 -40.49 -27.62 45.02
N GLY A 958 -39.95 -28.35 45.99
CA GLY A 958 -40.67 -28.97 47.11
C GLY A 958 -40.97 -28.12 48.35
N GLU A 959 -40.26 -27.01 48.63
CA GLU A 959 -40.48 -26.24 49.87
C GLU A 959 -41.01 -24.80 49.69
N ALA A 960 -41.18 -24.31 48.45
CA ALA A 960 -41.86 -23.04 48.18
C ALA A 960 -43.30 -23.18 47.64
N ARG A 961 -43.76 -24.40 47.30
CA ARG A 961 -45.13 -24.67 46.79
C ARG A 961 -46.07 -25.38 47.76
N ARG A 962 -45.73 -25.45 49.06
CA ARG A 962 -46.63 -25.92 50.13
C ARG A 962 -46.89 -24.87 51.21
N ARG A 963 -47.14 -23.61 50.84
CA ARG A 963 -47.91 -22.65 51.66
C ARG A 963 -48.59 -21.58 50.78
N LYS A 964 -49.56 -21.98 49.97
CA LYS A 964 -50.64 -21.10 49.47
C LYS A 964 -51.69 -21.94 48.73
N ASP A 965 -52.48 -22.63 49.54
CA ASP A 965 -53.91 -22.94 49.34
C ASP A 965 -54.30 -24.23 50.05
N ALA A 966 -54.58 -24.07 51.34
CA ALA A 966 -55.54 -24.89 52.05
C ALA A 966 -56.41 -23.93 52.90
N SER A 967 -57.73 -24.10 52.77
CA SER A 967 -58.87 -23.36 53.37
C SER A 967 -59.17 -21.98 52.76
N LEU A 968 -60.21 -21.79 51.94
CA LEU A 968 -61.67 -21.82 52.25
C LEU A 968 -62.02 -21.06 53.55
N GLU A 969 -62.46 -19.80 53.45
CA GLU A 969 -63.87 -19.39 53.64
C GLU A 969 -64.06 -17.85 53.59
N GLY A 970 -65.08 -17.41 52.81
CA GLY A 970 -65.79 -16.12 52.90
C GLY A 970 -65.11 -14.90 52.25
N VAL A 971 -65.73 -14.05 51.43
CA VAL A 971 -67.14 -13.70 51.17
C VAL A 971 -67.26 -13.09 49.76
N SER A 972 -68.41 -13.33 49.14
CA SER A 972 -68.91 -13.04 47.78
C SER A 972 -68.59 -11.67 47.11
N PRO A 973 -68.60 -11.63 45.76
CA PRO A 973 -69.00 -10.47 44.97
C PRO A 973 -70.39 -10.67 44.32
N PRO A 974 -71.13 -9.60 43.99
CA PRO A 974 -72.05 -9.58 42.85
C PRO A 974 -71.55 -8.57 41.80
N ALA A 975 -72.07 -8.49 40.58
CA ALA A 975 -72.67 -9.44 39.67
C ALA A 975 -72.78 -8.71 38.32
N GLY A 976 -72.64 -9.45 37.21
CA GLY A 976 -73.17 -9.09 35.88
C GLY A 976 -72.19 -8.37 34.93
N ALA A 977 -72.34 -8.44 33.62
CA ALA A 977 -73.18 -9.26 32.74
C ALA A 977 -72.80 -8.90 31.29
N ARG A 978 -72.71 -9.92 30.40
CA ARG A 978 -73.00 -9.90 28.94
C ARG A 978 -72.19 -8.92 28.05
N GLY A 979 -71.73 -9.25 26.84
CA GLY A 979 -71.90 -10.39 25.95
C GLY A 979 -71.48 -10.00 24.53
N SER A 980 -70.99 -10.98 23.76
CA SER A 980 -71.14 -11.18 22.30
C SER A 980 -70.93 -10.01 21.31
N LYS A 981 -70.00 -10.15 20.36
CA LYS A 981 -70.22 -10.68 18.99
C LYS A 981 -69.00 -10.45 18.09
N GLU A 982 -68.76 -11.44 17.23
CA GLU A 982 -67.84 -11.44 16.10
C GLU A 982 -68.09 -10.30 15.09
N ALA A 983 -67.03 -9.82 14.45
CA ALA A 983 -67.01 -9.53 13.01
C ALA A 983 -65.57 -9.41 12.47
N THR A 984 -65.28 -10.26 11.49
CA THR A 984 -64.53 -10.01 10.24
C THR A 984 -63.03 -9.69 10.26
N GLY A 985 -62.25 -10.58 9.62
CA GLY A 985 -60.97 -10.26 8.95
C GLY A 985 -61.15 -9.24 7.83
N LEU A 986 -60.11 -8.63 7.27
CA LEU A 986 -58.93 -9.20 6.61
C LEU A 986 -57.79 -8.16 6.60
N GLY A 987 -56.64 -8.55 6.02
CA GLY A 987 -55.45 -7.75 5.69
C GLY A 987 -55.75 -6.32 5.20
N MET A 988 -54.82 -5.39 5.35
CA MET A 988 -53.63 -5.32 4.51
C MET A 988 -52.72 -4.19 5.02
N ASP A 989 -51.42 -4.35 4.76
CA ASP A 989 -50.52 -3.36 4.15
C ASP A 989 -50.28 -2.03 4.90
N LEU A 990 -49.03 -1.79 5.30
CA LEU A 990 -48.56 -0.49 5.77
C LEU A 990 -47.27 -0.13 5.02
N SER A 991 -47.45 0.67 3.97
CA SER A 991 -46.42 1.53 3.39
C SER A 991 -46.12 2.71 4.31
N LEU A 992 -44.85 3.13 4.28
CA LEU A 992 -44.30 4.35 4.88
C LEU A 992 -45.20 5.58 4.70
N GLU A 993 -45.59 6.22 5.81
CA GLU A 993 -45.54 7.67 5.96
C GLU A 993 -45.66 8.08 7.44
N GLU A 994 -44.94 9.14 7.80
CA GLU A 994 -45.08 10.00 8.99
C GLU A 994 -44.61 9.49 10.38
N MET A 995 -43.41 9.93 10.80
CA MET A 995 -43.18 10.33 12.19
C MET A 995 -42.34 11.61 12.28
N LYS A 996 -43.04 12.73 12.50
CA LYS A 996 -42.51 13.98 13.07
C LYS A 996 -42.95 14.07 14.53
N MET A 997 -42.04 13.89 15.47
CA MET A 997 -42.03 14.48 16.82
C MET A 997 -40.55 14.47 17.24
N GLY A 998 -39.89 15.52 17.70
CA GLY A 998 -40.31 16.74 18.37
C GLY A 998 -39.34 16.94 19.55
N LEU A 999 -38.15 17.48 19.27
CA LEU A 999 -37.13 17.83 20.27
C LEU A 999 -37.64 18.90 21.22
N LYS A 1000 -37.85 18.51 22.49
CA LYS A 1000 -37.81 19.39 23.65
C LYS A 1000 -37.59 18.52 24.89
N GLU A 1001 -36.33 18.44 25.32
CA GLU A 1001 -35.82 18.16 26.68
C GLU A 1001 -34.41 17.55 26.60
N ILE A 1002 -33.41 18.35 26.18
CA ILE A 1002 -32.01 18.18 26.61
C ILE A 1002 -31.43 19.59 26.70
N ASP A 1003 -31.70 20.27 27.81
CA ASP A 1003 -31.06 21.55 28.16
C ASP A 1003 -30.62 21.57 29.64
N ASP A 1004 -30.47 20.38 30.24
CA ASP A 1004 -30.16 20.22 31.68
C ASP A 1004 -28.84 19.48 31.96
N ILE A 1005 -27.90 19.35 30.98
CA ILE A 1005 -26.68 18.55 31.20
C ILE A 1005 -25.34 19.32 31.16
N TYR A 1006 -25.19 20.52 30.56
CA TYR A 1006 -23.95 21.31 30.74
C TYR A 1006 -24.14 22.83 30.60
N PRO A 1007 -23.86 23.64 31.65
CA PRO A 1007 -23.90 25.10 31.56
C PRO A 1007 -22.56 25.65 31.06
N GLY A 1008 -22.56 26.38 29.94
CA GLY A 1008 -21.44 27.26 29.56
C GLY A 1008 -20.98 27.22 28.10
N PHE A 1009 -21.89 27.32 27.13
CA PHE A 1009 -21.53 27.69 25.76
C PHE A 1009 -22.60 28.63 25.21
N GLY A 1010 -22.41 29.93 25.43
CA GLY A 1010 -23.36 30.94 25.04
C GLY A 1010 -22.70 32.30 25.01
N GLU A 1011 -21.84 32.54 24.03
CA GLU A 1011 -21.64 33.86 23.45
C GLU A 1011 -20.92 33.76 22.09
N MET A 1012 -21.43 34.52 21.12
CA MET A 1012 -20.91 34.77 19.77
C MET A 1012 -21.40 33.86 18.63
N GLY A 1013 -22.71 33.93 18.37
CA GLY A 1013 -23.24 33.91 17.00
C GLY A 1013 -23.93 35.24 16.70
N ALA A 1014 -23.47 35.97 15.69
CA ALA A 1014 -24.25 37.02 15.02
C ALA A 1014 -23.67 37.32 13.63
N GLY A 1015 -24.38 36.97 12.55
CA GLY A 1015 -24.01 37.50 11.24
C GLY A 1015 -24.61 36.90 9.98
N LEU A 1016 -25.96 36.83 9.87
CA LEU A 1016 -26.74 36.98 8.62
C LEU A 1016 -26.58 35.87 7.55
N GLY A 1017 -27.60 35.21 7.00
CA GLY A 1017 -29.02 35.51 6.87
C GLY A 1017 -29.44 35.39 5.40
N GLY A 1018 -30.40 34.51 5.07
CA GLY A 1018 -31.00 34.46 3.73
C GLY A 1018 -31.90 33.24 3.48
N GLU A 1019 -33.20 33.39 3.76
CA GLU A 1019 -34.33 32.51 3.38
C GLU A 1019 -34.40 32.30 1.85
N LYS A 1020 -34.84 31.16 1.31
CA LYS A 1020 -36.13 30.48 1.57
C LYS A 1020 -36.11 29.03 1.11
#